data_AF-A0A2Z6Q5S6-F1
#
_entry.id   AF-A0A2Z6Q5S6-F1
#
_cell.length_a   1.000
_cell.length_b   1.000
_cell.length_c   1.000
_cell.angle_alpha   90.00
_cell.angle_beta   90.00
_cell.angle_gamma   90.00
#
_symmetry.space_group_name_H-M   'P 1'
#
loop_
_entity.id
_entity.type
_entity.pdbx_description
1 polymer ?
#
loop_
_entity_poly.entity_id
_entity_poly.type
_entity_poly.pdbx_seq_one_letter_code
_entity_poly.pdbx_strand_id
1 'polypeptide(L)'
;MCSNSIIYIKRKNINTPITQMEEKGKDIIAQYKLGKRYQYGYGIKKDEVKAFELYMKTAEQEYSNAQNRVGYLYENGVSVEKDLSKAIYWYQKAADNGNKIAQFNLGKCYQYGIGVVKDEFTAFILYTKSAEQEFSNSQNELGYFYKNGIGTEKDTKKAIYWYQKAAENGNKIAQFNLGKCYQYGNGVEKDEVKAFVLYESSAEQEFSFAQNNLGNLYKNGIGTVKDMRKAFYWYQKAAENGNKHSQYNLGMCYEYGNGIEKDATKALEWYKKSAEQKLSNAQNKLEYFYKNVIVTDNDQQTIQQPLLDYNYVHPHEPSITNTSTDLNTQPSPADLDFDHNDTFNTPPSPVDLGFEYDGAAGFVVESHGGFMELDFDQLSPLIVKINAETFESSLNKEQIISQFKLNHGVVLTNFNVQSSEQAIVAESGELKISSYEGQPLVYTYINSEKYNSNKQMDNLDLCINFPVSEITYNSNLLESFLEYKGGDEKQLHGHFLVRKFLFGNQLFVENSYLATKTQIDILKYYLFYAYHLSKCPSEIQFNSLLFTLKLLPKIVTLDGEVLNTHEKLFEWMNNLHQKKIIYIISYNNLIPIYQLRQRSMSPMDDLETSNEKQTGIADFKENLSLEEWVGDAMHNNLINWAKSFQIFQGIIINKNYKIESSNKRAVNFTKIPEVNSNSKFNLNIMKPSTKLEEKLISHNINIFSIENLNTIPFIISNFKNFRDYVHVLFKCERYEILLNNNCIEPTKEFELEIEKALVTMKPLKALQEVFNEYGHLFPQRIILGRSLKNIVSMIDLSSTELKNNLTDKINITHYLTQKGDYDLPTELKQHLCRLNISFLLTQKGKIVENDDLPNWIQNTINNLEIIEFDNIIPLYKILKKEQKRKIDDILRDNFSIIMTGITDLKDLDENNVEHYKRIDLKPSLENEDYKIFGSIVSENNLKLEEFYVDFRLHDFNGFYAIIKKLKLTSIDITKCNVFWMIIGKPQKLSVFSPSNRNVLVKYVKKSIKLQPNKLIYHVEIPFPLLRNEFIFFNIYSKGFEFNRTIKLINWTYNSVDINFTNNYDTQLDIDNDSSINSGNIIDLNICILSSYNVNLKIDNREEECPLNLMGDILQIQGQDRTPFKKGKYSRRVRIIRRRRLVRRIRMRSTNRPMRNRSLHRHLTAPY
;
A
#
# COMPACT_ATOMS: atom_id res chain seq x y z
N MET A 1 -2.30 -42.40 39.12
CA MET A 1 -2.87 -42.08 40.44
C MET A 1 -2.65 -40.60 40.70
N CYS A 2 -3.67 -39.87 41.14
CA CYS A 2 -3.67 -38.41 41.20
C CYS A 2 -3.19 -37.88 42.56
N SER A 3 -2.37 -36.82 42.56
CA SER A 3 -2.21 -35.95 43.71
C SER A 3 -1.73 -34.53 43.30
N ASN A 4 -2.60 -33.55 43.57
CA ASN A 4 -2.35 -32.14 43.88
C ASN A 4 -1.22 -31.35 43.17
N SER A 5 -1.62 -30.31 42.43
CA SER A 5 -1.12 -28.94 42.68
C SER A 5 -2.11 -27.89 42.17
N ILE A 6 -2.98 -27.38 43.06
CA ILE A 6 -3.81 -26.19 42.77
C ILE A 6 -2.90 -24.96 42.88
N ILE A 7 -2.60 -24.31 41.74
CA ILE A 7 -1.86 -23.04 41.75
C ILE A 7 -2.81 -21.89 42.09
N TYR A 8 -2.67 -21.41 43.33
CA TYR A 8 -3.30 -20.21 43.85
C TYR A 8 -2.79 -18.95 43.13
N ILE A 9 -3.59 -18.37 42.23
CA ILE A 9 -3.36 -16.99 41.78
C ILE A 9 -4.11 -16.03 42.73
N LYS A 10 -3.35 -15.13 43.36
CA LYS A 10 -3.81 -14.23 44.43
C LYS A 10 -4.95 -13.30 43.97
N ARG A 11 -6.18 -13.55 44.44
CA ARG A 11 -7.25 -12.54 44.51
C ARG A 11 -6.88 -11.44 45.52
N LYS A 12 -6.03 -10.48 45.14
CA LYS A 12 -5.93 -9.20 45.84
C LYS A 12 -6.99 -8.23 45.28
N ASN A 13 -7.67 -7.50 46.17
CA ASN A 13 -8.59 -6.37 45.91
C ASN A 13 -10.09 -6.67 45.59
N ILE A 14 -10.72 -7.68 46.21
CA ILE A 14 -12.21 -7.81 46.22
C ILE A 14 -12.84 -7.47 47.59
N ASN A 15 -12.08 -7.58 48.68
CA ASN A 15 -12.58 -7.45 50.05
C ASN A 15 -12.52 -6.02 50.63
N THR A 16 -12.57 -4.98 49.80
CA THR A 16 -12.79 -3.61 50.31
C THR A 16 -14.26 -3.50 50.76
N PRO A 17 -14.53 -3.11 52.03
CA PRO A 17 -15.90 -2.84 52.50
C PRO A 17 -16.58 -1.78 51.64
N ILE A 18 -17.89 -1.95 51.40
CA ILE A 18 -18.68 -1.01 50.59
C ILE A 18 -18.68 0.39 51.21
N THR A 19 -18.80 0.47 52.54
CA THR A 19 -18.72 1.71 53.33
C THR A 19 -17.42 2.49 53.07
N GLN A 20 -16.27 1.81 52.98
CA GLN A 20 -14.98 2.45 52.66
C GLN A 20 -14.87 2.89 51.19
N MET A 21 -15.69 2.36 50.28
CA MET A 21 -15.74 2.81 48.87
C MET A 21 -16.68 4.01 48.70
N GLU A 22 -17.74 4.08 49.50
CA GLU A 22 -18.66 5.23 49.58
C GLU A 22 -17.96 6.45 50.22
N GLU A 23 -17.23 6.26 51.33
CA GLU A 23 -16.38 7.30 51.95
C GLU A 23 -15.27 7.80 51.01
N LYS A 24 -14.74 6.91 50.15
CA LYS A 24 -13.74 7.25 49.12
C LYS A 24 -14.34 7.80 47.82
N GLY A 25 -15.53 8.40 47.87
CA GLY A 25 -16.28 8.92 46.72
C GLY A 25 -15.59 9.99 45.83
N LYS A 26 -14.29 10.27 46.00
CA LYS A 26 -13.43 11.05 45.09
C LYS A 26 -12.50 10.20 44.21
N ASP A 27 -12.36 8.89 44.46
CA ASP A 27 -11.55 7.98 43.64
C ASP A 27 -12.37 7.44 42.44
N ILE A 28 -12.01 7.88 41.23
CA ILE A 28 -12.60 7.48 39.95
C ILE A 28 -12.63 5.95 39.77
N ILE A 29 -11.56 5.26 40.17
CA ILE A 29 -11.44 3.80 40.04
C ILE A 29 -12.36 3.10 41.05
N ALA A 30 -12.54 3.67 42.25
CA ALA A 30 -13.48 3.16 43.24
C ALA A 30 -14.94 3.33 42.78
N GLN A 31 -15.31 4.50 42.24
CA GLN A 31 -16.64 4.77 41.66
C GLN A 31 -16.98 3.77 40.53
N TYR A 32 -16.07 3.54 39.59
CA TYR A 32 -16.28 2.57 38.50
C TYR A 32 -16.43 1.13 39.01
N LYS A 33 -15.63 0.73 40.00
CA LYS A 33 -15.75 -0.60 40.64
C LYS A 33 -17.07 -0.76 41.39
N LEU A 34 -17.57 0.31 42.01
CA LEU A 34 -18.89 0.32 42.65
C LEU A 34 -20.01 0.17 41.62
N GLY A 35 -19.92 0.86 40.48
CA GLY A 35 -20.82 0.66 39.33
C GLY A 35 -20.86 -0.81 38.87
N LYS A 36 -19.70 -1.47 38.75
CA LYS A 36 -19.64 -2.93 38.46
C LYS A 36 -20.31 -3.78 39.53
N ARG A 37 -20.16 -3.45 40.83
CA ARG A 37 -20.86 -4.18 41.89
C ARG A 37 -22.38 -4.04 41.76
N TYR A 38 -22.90 -2.87 41.42
CA TYR A 38 -24.33 -2.64 41.22
C TYR A 38 -24.86 -3.34 39.97
N GLN A 39 -24.09 -3.36 38.88
CA GLN A 39 -24.47 -4.06 37.64
C GLN A 39 -24.59 -5.58 37.83
N TYR A 40 -23.68 -6.20 38.59
CA TYR A 40 -23.62 -7.67 38.74
C TYR A 40 -24.16 -8.20 40.09
N GLY A 41 -24.56 -7.33 41.02
CA GLY A 41 -25.06 -7.72 42.35
C GLY A 41 -23.98 -8.27 43.30
N TYR A 42 -22.71 -7.87 43.14
CA TYR A 42 -21.59 -8.44 43.90
C TYR A 42 -21.45 -7.87 45.31
N GLY A 43 -22.24 -8.44 46.24
CA GLY A 43 -22.28 -8.05 47.65
C GLY A 43 -23.24 -6.88 47.94
N ILE A 44 -23.98 -6.43 46.92
CA ILE A 44 -25.06 -5.43 46.99
C ILE A 44 -26.21 -5.89 46.09
N LYS A 45 -27.42 -5.37 46.31
CA LYS A 45 -28.55 -5.64 45.43
C LYS A 45 -28.23 -5.12 44.01
N LYS A 46 -28.56 -5.90 42.98
CA LYS A 46 -28.41 -5.49 41.59
C LYS A 46 -29.28 -4.24 41.32
N ASP A 47 -28.67 -3.21 40.74
CA ASP A 47 -29.28 -1.91 40.43
C ASP A 47 -28.61 -1.34 39.17
N GLU A 48 -29.24 -1.51 38.02
CA GLU A 48 -28.62 -1.12 36.74
C GLU A 48 -28.63 0.40 36.53
N VAL A 49 -29.61 1.11 37.10
CA VAL A 49 -29.71 2.58 37.02
C VAL A 49 -28.57 3.23 37.79
N LYS A 50 -28.33 2.81 39.05
CA LYS A 50 -27.17 3.30 39.82
C LYS A 50 -25.84 2.89 39.21
N ALA A 51 -25.76 1.74 38.55
CA ALA A 51 -24.58 1.35 37.80
C ALA A 51 -24.33 2.34 36.65
N PHE A 52 -25.35 2.68 35.87
CA PHE A 52 -25.26 3.68 34.80
C PHE A 52 -24.87 5.07 35.32
N GLU A 53 -25.50 5.58 36.39
CA GLU A 53 -25.14 6.87 37.02
C GLU A 53 -23.66 6.93 37.42
N LEU A 54 -23.14 5.87 38.04
CA LEU A 54 -21.72 5.78 38.42
C LEU A 54 -20.80 5.66 37.21
N TYR A 55 -21.22 4.99 36.14
CA TYR A 55 -20.47 4.93 34.89
C TYR A 55 -20.47 6.27 34.16
N MET A 56 -21.58 7.00 34.08
CA MET A 56 -21.65 8.35 33.52
C MET A 56 -20.71 9.30 34.25
N LYS A 57 -20.86 9.38 35.59
CA LYS A 57 -20.03 10.24 36.43
C LYS A 57 -18.53 9.95 36.27
N THR A 58 -18.15 8.69 36.08
CA THR A 58 -16.74 8.32 35.84
C THR A 58 -16.28 8.52 34.39
N ALA A 59 -17.18 8.43 33.41
CA ALA A 59 -16.91 8.73 32.00
C ALA A 59 -16.71 10.23 31.74
N GLU A 60 -17.44 11.07 32.48
CA GLU A 60 -17.29 12.53 32.53
C GLU A 60 -15.95 12.95 33.16
N GLN A 61 -15.46 12.21 34.17
CA GLN A 61 -14.10 12.31 34.72
C GLN A 61 -13.05 11.59 33.83
N GLU A 62 -13.31 11.55 32.52
CA GLU A 62 -12.47 11.01 31.45
C GLU A 62 -11.99 9.54 31.59
N TYR A 63 -12.55 8.75 32.51
CA TYR A 63 -12.10 7.37 32.70
C TYR A 63 -12.56 6.48 31.53
N SER A 64 -11.66 6.14 30.61
CA SER A 64 -12.04 5.50 29.35
C SER A 64 -12.69 4.12 29.52
N ASN A 65 -12.37 3.39 30.59
CA ASN A 65 -13.08 2.17 31.01
C ASN A 65 -14.58 2.41 31.23
N ALA A 66 -14.94 3.56 31.81
CA ALA A 66 -16.31 3.99 32.00
C ALA A 66 -16.90 4.55 30.70
N GLN A 67 -16.16 5.35 29.94
CA GLN A 67 -16.60 5.87 28.62
C GLN A 67 -17.01 4.72 27.67
N ASN A 68 -16.18 3.68 27.54
CA ASN A 68 -16.55 2.47 26.80
C ASN A 68 -17.83 1.81 27.36
N ARG A 69 -17.95 1.72 28.69
CA ARG A 69 -19.12 1.08 29.31
C ARG A 69 -20.40 1.85 29.04
N VAL A 70 -20.34 3.18 29.11
CA VAL A 70 -21.44 4.08 28.74
C VAL A 70 -21.80 3.90 27.27
N GLY A 71 -20.81 3.84 26.37
CA GLY A 71 -21.02 3.55 24.95
C GLY A 71 -21.80 2.26 24.71
N TYR A 72 -21.40 1.17 25.37
CA TYR A 72 -22.10 -0.13 25.32
C TYR A 72 -23.54 -0.07 25.84
N LEU A 73 -23.79 0.67 26.93
CA LEU A 73 -25.13 0.79 27.51
C LEU A 73 -26.08 1.55 26.57
N TYR A 74 -25.59 2.61 25.90
CA TYR A 74 -26.34 3.30 24.84
C TYR A 74 -26.52 2.48 23.56
N GLU A 75 -25.55 1.67 23.14
CA GLU A 75 -25.66 0.80 21.96
C GLU A 75 -26.76 -0.27 22.12
N ASN A 76 -26.86 -0.82 23.34
CA ASN A 76 -27.74 -1.95 23.66
C ASN A 76 -29.07 -1.55 24.31
N GLY A 77 -29.24 -0.29 24.72
CA GLY A 77 -30.44 0.16 25.45
C GLY A 77 -30.58 -0.48 26.84
N VAL A 78 -29.45 -0.74 27.51
CA VAL A 78 -29.44 -1.37 28.85
C VAL A 78 -29.41 -0.25 29.89
N SER A 79 -30.40 -0.21 30.77
CA SER A 79 -30.64 0.84 31.79
C SER A 79 -30.86 2.28 31.28
N VAL A 80 -30.71 2.51 29.97
CA VAL A 80 -31.02 3.77 29.27
C VAL A 80 -31.66 3.48 27.91
N GLU A 81 -32.30 4.48 27.31
CA GLU A 81 -32.79 4.39 25.94
C GLU A 81 -31.63 4.17 24.95
N LYS A 82 -31.87 3.36 23.91
CA LYS A 82 -30.88 3.04 22.89
C LYS A 82 -30.58 4.27 22.03
N ASP A 83 -29.33 4.72 22.03
CA ASP A 83 -28.86 5.89 21.29
C ASP A 83 -27.51 5.59 20.63
N LEU A 84 -27.54 5.26 19.34
CA LEU A 84 -26.33 4.92 18.60
C LEU A 84 -25.37 6.10 18.46
N SER A 85 -25.87 7.33 18.36
CA SER A 85 -25.02 8.53 18.23
C SER A 85 -24.23 8.79 19.52
N LYS A 86 -24.89 8.66 20.69
CA LYS A 86 -24.19 8.72 21.99
C LYS A 86 -23.25 7.53 22.17
N ALA A 87 -23.62 6.32 21.73
CA ALA A 87 -22.74 5.16 21.78
C ALA A 87 -21.42 5.42 21.04
N ILE A 88 -21.50 5.94 19.81
CA ILE A 88 -20.34 6.31 18.99
C ILE A 88 -19.52 7.42 19.63
N TYR A 89 -20.15 8.49 20.13
CA TYR A 89 -19.44 9.57 20.82
C TYR A 89 -18.61 9.06 22.02
N TRP A 90 -19.18 8.18 22.84
CA TRP A 90 -18.49 7.62 24.00
C TRP A 90 -17.45 6.56 23.62
N TYR A 91 -17.68 5.77 22.57
CA TYR A 91 -16.67 4.87 22.01
C TYR A 91 -15.50 5.63 21.36
N GLN A 92 -15.75 6.74 20.67
CA GLN A 92 -14.73 7.61 20.08
C GLN A 92 -13.87 8.24 21.18
N LYS A 93 -14.48 8.94 22.16
CA LYS A 93 -13.74 9.49 23.32
C LYS A 93 -12.89 8.44 24.02
N ALA A 94 -13.44 7.25 24.23
CA ALA A 94 -12.67 6.15 24.78
C ALA A 94 -11.50 5.76 23.85
N ALA A 95 -11.77 5.49 22.56
CA ALA A 95 -10.78 5.02 21.60
C ALA A 95 -9.60 5.98 21.40
N ASP A 96 -9.86 7.28 21.38
CA ASP A 96 -8.86 8.36 21.33
C ASP A 96 -7.98 8.35 22.60
N ASN A 97 -8.61 8.08 23.74
CA ASN A 97 -7.97 7.81 25.04
C ASN A 97 -7.25 6.44 25.09
N GLY A 98 -6.79 5.92 23.94
CA GLY A 98 -6.04 4.67 23.79
C GLY A 98 -6.81 3.39 24.13
N ASN A 99 -8.14 3.47 24.27
CA ASN A 99 -8.94 2.39 24.84
C ASN A 99 -9.06 1.21 23.87
N LYS A 100 -8.18 0.21 24.02
CA LYS A 100 -8.03 -0.87 23.02
C LYS A 100 -9.33 -1.56 22.65
N ILE A 101 -10.26 -1.73 23.59
CA ILE A 101 -11.50 -2.46 23.30
C ILE A 101 -12.65 -1.50 22.89
N ALA A 102 -12.61 -0.20 23.19
CA ALA A 102 -13.44 0.78 22.48
C ALA A 102 -12.97 0.97 21.05
N GLN A 103 -11.67 0.88 20.77
CA GLN A 103 -11.15 0.82 19.39
C GLN A 103 -11.72 -0.41 18.67
N PHE A 104 -11.83 -1.57 19.34
CA PHE A 104 -12.56 -2.74 18.80
C PHE A 104 -14.06 -2.47 18.57
N ASN A 105 -14.78 -1.93 19.57
CA ASN A 105 -16.21 -1.64 19.45
C ASN A 105 -16.50 -0.61 18.36
N LEU A 106 -15.73 0.47 18.30
CA LEU A 106 -15.81 1.49 17.24
C LEU A 106 -15.42 0.91 15.87
N GLY A 107 -14.41 0.03 15.83
CA GLY A 107 -14.03 -0.73 14.63
C GLY A 107 -15.19 -1.57 14.10
N LYS A 108 -15.93 -2.26 14.99
CA LYS A 108 -17.18 -2.94 14.64
C LYS A 108 -18.23 -1.97 14.10
N CYS A 109 -18.41 -0.82 14.75
CA CYS A 109 -19.38 0.17 14.31
C CYS A 109 -19.09 0.63 12.88
N TYR A 110 -17.84 0.93 12.54
CA TYR A 110 -17.42 1.26 11.18
C TYR A 110 -17.50 0.06 10.21
N GLN A 111 -17.20 -1.17 10.64
CA GLN A 111 -17.31 -2.37 9.79
C GLN A 111 -18.75 -2.68 9.37
N TYR A 112 -19.72 -2.49 10.28
CA TYR A 112 -21.12 -2.86 10.07
C TYR A 112 -22.05 -1.67 9.80
N GLY A 113 -21.58 -0.43 9.93
CA GLY A 113 -22.40 0.78 9.79
C GLY A 113 -23.35 1.01 10.97
N ILE A 114 -22.96 0.61 12.18
CA ILE A 114 -23.78 0.76 13.39
C ILE A 114 -23.55 2.18 13.94
N GLY A 115 -24.50 3.08 13.77
CA GLY A 115 -24.42 4.47 14.26
C GLY A 115 -23.48 5.40 13.47
N VAL A 116 -22.72 4.86 12.52
CA VAL A 116 -21.84 5.58 11.59
C VAL A 116 -22.03 5.08 10.17
N VAL A 117 -21.59 5.86 9.18
CA VAL A 117 -21.45 5.35 7.81
C VAL A 117 -20.41 4.23 7.79
N LYS A 118 -20.73 3.12 7.12
CA LYS A 118 -19.83 1.97 7.01
C LYS A 118 -18.51 2.38 6.32
N ASP A 119 -17.39 2.12 6.98
CA ASP A 119 -16.02 2.34 6.48
C ASP A 119 -15.10 1.20 6.92
N GLU A 120 -14.78 0.32 5.97
CA GLU A 120 -13.92 -0.85 6.22
C GLU A 120 -12.44 -0.46 6.46
N PHE A 121 -11.97 0.67 5.93
CA PHE A 121 -10.60 1.15 6.15
C PHE A 121 -10.44 1.73 7.55
N THR A 122 -11.38 2.56 8.00
CA THR A 122 -11.38 3.07 9.38
C THR A 122 -11.53 1.92 10.39
N ALA A 123 -12.37 0.92 10.10
CA ALA A 123 -12.44 -0.31 10.89
C ALA A 123 -11.10 -1.07 10.95
N PHE A 124 -10.39 -1.22 9.82
CA PHE A 124 -9.07 -1.86 9.76
C PHE A 124 -8.04 -1.14 10.64
N ILE A 125 -7.98 0.20 10.58
CA ILE A 125 -7.06 1.00 11.40
C ILE A 125 -7.38 0.83 12.89
N LEU A 126 -8.66 0.90 13.29
CA LEU A 126 -9.08 0.73 14.68
C LEU A 126 -8.81 -0.68 15.23
N TYR A 127 -9.05 -1.73 14.44
CA TYR A 127 -8.66 -3.09 14.81
C TYR A 127 -7.14 -3.25 14.88
N THR A 128 -6.36 -2.57 14.04
CA THR A 128 -4.90 -2.59 14.10
C THR A 128 -4.38 -2.02 15.42
N LYS A 129 -4.79 -0.79 15.78
CA LYS A 129 -4.43 -0.15 17.07
C LYS A 129 -4.80 -1.00 18.29
N SER A 130 -5.92 -1.71 18.20
CA SER A 130 -6.41 -2.59 19.27
C SER A 130 -5.63 -3.92 19.35
N ALA A 131 -5.30 -4.51 18.19
CA ALA A 131 -4.55 -5.75 18.06
C ALA A 131 -3.08 -5.61 18.50
N GLU A 132 -2.48 -4.44 18.25
CA GLU A 132 -1.14 -4.06 18.70
C GLU A 132 -1.07 -3.91 20.23
N GLN A 133 -2.18 -3.56 20.89
CA GLN A 133 -2.33 -3.58 22.36
C GLN A 133 -2.72 -4.97 22.92
N GLU A 134 -2.41 -6.03 22.17
CA GLU A 134 -2.64 -7.43 22.50
C GLU A 134 -4.10 -7.80 22.80
N PHE A 135 -5.08 -7.07 22.24
CA PHE A 135 -6.48 -7.47 22.38
C PHE A 135 -6.85 -8.60 21.40
N SER A 136 -7.07 -9.79 21.94
CA SER A 136 -7.16 -11.02 21.13
C SER A 136 -8.38 -11.09 20.20
N ASN A 137 -9.49 -10.41 20.50
CA ASN A 137 -10.61 -10.28 19.55
C ASN A 137 -10.19 -9.45 18.33
N SER A 138 -9.53 -8.30 18.52
CA SER A 138 -9.00 -7.50 17.41
C SER A 138 -7.90 -8.21 16.63
N GLN A 139 -7.07 -9.01 17.30
CA GLN A 139 -6.11 -9.87 16.59
C GLN A 139 -6.83 -10.92 15.71
N ASN A 140 -7.96 -11.49 16.15
CA ASN A 140 -8.79 -12.35 15.30
C ASN A 140 -9.39 -11.56 14.12
N GLU A 141 -9.99 -10.40 14.36
CA GLU A 141 -10.60 -9.59 13.29
C GLU A 141 -9.57 -9.08 12.30
N LEU A 142 -8.39 -8.64 12.76
CA LEU A 142 -7.28 -8.27 11.89
C LEU A 142 -6.81 -9.46 11.04
N GLY A 143 -6.80 -10.67 11.62
CA GLY A 143 -6.59 -11.92 10.89
C GLY A 143 -7.65 -12.17 9.79
N TYR A 144 -8.92 -11.91 10.09
CA TYR A 144 -10.03 -12.00 9.14
C TYR A 144 -9.96 -10.93 8.03
N PHE A 145 -9.61 -9.68 8.38
CA PHE A 145 -9.43 -8.58 7.46
C PHE A 145 -8.31 -8.87 6.45
N TYR A 146 -7.12 -9.28 6.92
CA TYR A 146 -6.02 -9.69 6.04
C TYR A 146 -6.34 -10.94 5.21
N LYS A 147 -7.11 -11.90 5.74
CA LYS A 147 -7.51 -13.12 5.00
C LYS A 147 -8.41 -12.81 3.80
N ASN A 148 -9.25 -11.80 3.91
CA ASN A 148 -10.27 -11.48 2.93
C ASN A 148 -9.92 -10.25 2.07
N GLY A 149 -9.05 -9.36 2.55
CA GLY A 149 -8.75 -8.08 1.91
C GLY A 149 -9.84 -7.04 2.21
N ILE A 150 -10.32 -6.98 3.45
CA ILE A 150 -11.32 -6.02 3.93
C ILE A 150 -10.55 -4.85 4.55
N GLY A 151 -10.78 -3.62 4.08
CA GLY A 151 -10.06 -2.42 4.56
C GLY A 151 -8.54 -2.40 4.32
N THR A 152 -7.98 -3.46 3.74
CA THR A 152 -6.54 -3.66 3.48
C THR A 152 -6.37 -4.66 2.33
N GLU A 153 -5.14 -4.83 1.82
CA GLU A 153 -4.85 -5.89 0.87
C GLU A 153 -4.91 -7.29 1.51
N LYS A 154 -5.26 -8.29 0.69
CA LYS A 154 -5.31 -9.69 1.13
C LYS A 154 -3.92 -10.27 1.32
N ASP A 155 -3.53 -10.52 2.57
CA ASP A 155 -2.28 -11.16 2.97
C ASP A 155 -2.56 -12.38 3.87
N THR A 156 -2.49 -13.58 3.30
CA THR A 156 -2.74 -14.82 4.05
C THR A 156 -1.65 -15.12 5.08
N LYS A 157 -0.44 -14.58 4.96
CA LYS A 157 0.63 -14.77 5.96
C LYS A 157 0.39 -13.89 7.17
N LYS A 158 0.06 -12.61 6.98
CA LYS A 158 -0.36 -11.72 8.07
C LYS A 158 -1.63 -12.24 8.74
N ALA A 159 -2.59 -12.76 7.97
CA ALA A 159 -3.79 -13.39 8.52
C ALA A 159 -3.46 -14.51 9.52
N ILE A 160 -2.56 -15.42 9.14
CA ILE A 160 -2.11 -16.54 9.98
C ILE A 160 -1.31 -16.03 11.18
N TYR A 161 -0.41 -15.06 11.01
CA TYR A 161 0.32 -14.44 12.11
C TYR A 161 -0.61 -13.87 13.18
N TRP A 162 -1.64 -13.12 12.77
CA TRP A 162 -2.61 -12.52 13.70
C TRP A 162 -3.56 -13.54 14.32
N TYR A 163 -4.02 -14.55 13.57
CA TYR A 163 -4.76 -15.67 14.14
C TYR A 163 -3.92 -16.48 15.14
N GLN A 164 -2.62 -16.67 14.88
CA GLN A 164 -1.72 -17.35 15.81
C GLN A 164 -1.55 -16.54 17.10
N LYS A 165 -1.28 -15.23 17.01
CA LYS A 165 -1.21 -14.34 18.18
C LYS A 165 -2.50 -14.35 19.01
N ALA A 166 -3.65 -14.27 18.34
CA ALA A 166 -4.95 -14.35 19.01
C ALA A 166 -5.18 -15.72 19.68
N ALA A 167 -4.79 -16.82 19.01
CA ALA A 167 -4.94 -18.18 19.51
C ALA A 167 -4.01 -18.51 20.70
N GLU A 168 -2.78 -18.01 20.68
CA GLU A 168 -1.82 -18.03 21.80
C GLU A 168 -2.39 -17.25 23.01
N ASN A 169 -3.07 -16.14 22.76
CA ASN A 169 -3.84 -15.37 23.75
C ASN A 169 -5.21 -15.99 24.09
N GLY A 170 -5.43 -17.27 23.77
CA GLY A 170 -6.61 -18.05 24.16
C GLY A 170 -7.88 -17.79 23.35
N ASN A 171 -7.86 -16.96 22.30
CA ASN A 171 -9.08 -16.63 21.55
C ASN A 171 -9.64 -17.86 20.79
N LYS A 172 -10.80 -18.36 21.24
CA LYS A 172 -11.45 -19.55 20.64
C LYS A 172 -11.82 -19.41 19.17
N ILE A 173 -12.17 -18.21 18.70
CA ILE A 173 -12.52 -17.97 17.28
C ILE A 173 -11.24 -18.03 16.43
N ALA A 174 -10.14 -17.45 16.91
CA ALA A 174 -8.84 -17.52 16.25
C ALA A 174 -8.27 -18.94 16.22
N GLN A 175 -8.38 -19.70 17.31
CA GLN A 175 -8.01 -21.12 17.36
C GLN A 175 -8.76 -21.92 16.28
N PHE A 176 -10.08 -21.72 16.14
CA PHE A 176 -10.87 -22.33 15.08
C PHE A 176 -10.45 -21.87 13.67
N ASN A 177 -10.19 -20.57 13.47
CA ASN A 177 -9.75 -20.02 12.19
C ASN A 177 -8.36 -20.54 11.77
N LEU A 178 -7.43 -20.67 12.71
CA LEU A 178 -6.10 -21.24 12.51
C LEU A 178 -6.18 -22.76 12.28
N GLY A 179 -7.07 -23.46 12.98
CA GLY A 179 -7.40 -24.87 12.72
C GLY A 179 -7.88 -25.09 11.28
N LYS A 180 -8.76 -24.21 10.75
CA LYS A 180 -9.13 -24.20 9.33
C LYS A 180 -7.95 -23.91 8.39
N CYS A 181 -6.98 -23.09 8.82
CA CYS A 181 -5.80 -22.83 7.99
C CYS A 181 -4.92 -24.08 7.85
N TYR A 182 -4.62 -24.76 8.96
CA TYR A 182 -3.86 -26.01 8.94
C TYR A 182 -4.62 -27.19 8.30
N GLN A 183 -5.93 -27.32 8.50
CA GLN A 183 -6.72 -28.42 7.92
C GLN A 183 -6.72 -28.40 6.39
N TYR A 184 -6.75 -27.22 5.77
CA TYR A 184 -6.89 -27.05 4.33
C TYR A 184 -5.61 -26.55 3.63
N GLY A 185 -4.51 -26.31 4.37
CA GLY A 185 -3.28 -25.75 3.81
C GLY A 185 -3.42 -24.29 3.33
N ASN A 186 -4.31 -23.51 3.95
CA ASN A 186 -4.61 -22.14 3.53
C ASN A 186 -3.54 -21.15 4.02
N GLY A 187 -2.43 -21.05 3.30
CA GLY A 187 -1.31 -20.14 3.60
C GLY A 187 -0.27 -20.68 4.58
N VAL A 188 -0.53 -21.84 5.16
CA VAL A 188 0.42 -22.72 5.88
C VAL A 188 0.45 -24.08 5.20
N GLU A 189 1.48 -24.87 5.48
CA GLU A 189 1.48 -26.30 5.13
C GLU A 189 0.31 -27.02 5.83
N LYS A 190 -0.27 -28.01 5.15
CA LYS A 190 -1.42 -28.76 5.66
C LYS A 190 -0.97 -29.66 6.81
N ASP A 191 -1.60 -29.50 7.98
CA ASP A 191 -1.29 -30.28 9.19
C ASP A 191 -2.58 -30.62 9.93
N GLU A 192 -3.05 -31.86 9.75
CA GLU A 192 -4.33 -32.30 10.32
C GLU A 192 -4.25 -32.51 11.84
N VAL A 193 -3.07 -32.79 12.39
CA VAL A 193 -2.86 -32.99 13.84
C VAL A 193 -2.86 -31.63 14.56
N LYS A 194 -2.17 -30.62 14.02
CA LYS A 194 -2.28 -29.24 14.55
C LYS A 194 -3.70 -28.70 14.42
N ALA A 195 -4.37 -28.97 13.30
CA ALA A 195 -5.77 -28.58 13.13
C ALA A 195 -6.68 -29.23 14.20
N PHE A 196 -6.51 -30.52 14.47
CA PHE A 196 -7.23 -31.23 15.51
C PHE A 196 -7.04 -30.59 16.90
N VAL A 197 -5.80 -30.36 17.33
CA VAL A 197 -5.49 -29.75 18.64
C VAL A 197 -6.08 -28.33 18.78
N LEU A 198 -6.03 -27.53 17.71
CA LEU A 198 -6.59 -26.18 17.70
C LEU A 198 -8.13 -26.18 17.75
N TYR A 199 -8.80 -27.12 17.08
CA TYR A 199 -10.24 -27.28 17.21
C TYR A 199 -10.64 -27.82 18.58
N GLU A 200 -9.86 -28.73 19.18
CA GLU A 200 -10.08 -29.23 20.54
C GLU A 200 -10.01 -28.08 21.57
N SER A 201 -8.95 -27.27 21.53
CA SER A 201 -8.79 -26.08 22.38
C SER A 201 -9.94 -25.06 22.25
N SER A 202 -10.49 -24.92 21.03
CA SER A 202 -11.63 -24.02 20.76
C SER A 202 -12.98 -24.64 21.20
N ALA A 203 -13.13 -25.95 21.07
CA ALA A 203 -14.33 -26.72 21.43
C ALA A 203 -14.51 -26.84 22.95
N GLU A 204 -13.41 -26.95 23.70
CA GLU A 204 -13.39 -26.90 25.17
C GLU A 204 -13.84 -25.53 25.71
N GLN A 205 -13.61 -24.45 24.96
CA GLN A 205 -14.13 -23.11 25.25
C GLN A 205 -15.57 -22.88 24.75
N GLU A 206 -16.32 -23.97 24.55
CA GLU A 206 -17.73 -23.98 24.15
C GLU A 206 -18.03 -23.30 22.80
N PHE A 207 -17.04 -23.20 21.89
CA PHE A 207 -17.30 -22.65 20.55
C PHE A 207 -17.99 -23.69 19.66
N SER A 208 -19.31 -23.54 19.46
CA SER A 208 -20.15 -24.58 18.83
C SER A 208 -19.74 -24.97 17.40
N PHE A 209 -19.14 -24.06 16.63
CA PHE A 209 -18.57 -24.38 15.31
C PHE A 209 -17.31 -25.26 15.41
N ALA A 210 -16.46 -25.06 16.42
CA ALA A 210 -15.33 -25.94 16.67
C ALA A 210 -15.78 -27.31 17.19
N GLN A 211 -16.75 -27.34 18.11
CA GLN A 211 -17.37 -28.58 18.58
C GLN A 211 -17.95 -29.40 17.40
N ASN A 212 -18.70 -28.77 16.48
CA ASN A 212 -19.18 -29.42 15.26
C ASN A 212 -18.05 -30.00 14.40
N ASN A 213 -17.00 -29.21 14.17
CA ASN A 213 -15.87 -29.63 13.33
C ASN A 213 -15.06 -30.74 13.98
N LEU A 214 -14.83 -30.69 15.29
CA LEU A 214 -14.18 -31.75 16.06
C LEU A 214 -15.01 -33.05 16.01
N GLY A 215 -16.34 -32.96 16.05
CA GLY A 215 -17.23 -34.09 15.77
C GLY A 215 -17.01 -34.69 14.38
N ASN A 216 -16.85 -33.85 13.34
CA ASN A 216 -16.51 -34.31 11.99
C ASN A 216 -15.10 -34.94 11.91
N LEU A 217 -14.11 -34.41 12.63
CA LEU A 217 -12.76 -34.99 12.67
C LEU A 217 -12.76 -36.38 13.32
N TYR A 218 -13.44 -36.53 14.46
CA TYR A 218 -13.63 -37.82 15.12
C TYR A 218 -14.46 -38.82 14.27
N LYS A 219 -15.49 -38.36 13.56
CA LYS A 219 -16.28 -39.19 12.63
C LYS A 219 -15.42 -39.77 11.49
N ASN A 220 -14.46 -38.98 10.99
CA ASN A 220 -13.68 -39.32 9.81
C ASN A 220 -12.27 -39.86 10.11
N GLY A 221 -11.76 -39.71 11.34
CA GLY A 221 -10.38 -40.06 11.69
C GLY A 221 -9.33 -39.10 11.12
N ILE A 222 -9.64 -37.79 11.08
CA ILE A 222 -8.75 -36.76 10.52
C ILE A 222 -7.97 -36.11 11.66
N GLY A 223 -6.63 -36.22 11.63
CA GLY A 223 -5.75 -35.76 12.71
C GLY A 223 -5.84 -36.55 14.02
N THR A 224 -6.67 -37.59 14.08
CA THR A 224 -6.94 -38.43 15.27
C THR A 224 -7.48 -39.80 14.84
N VAL A 225 -7.67 -40.73 15.78
CA VAL A 225 -8.32 -42.02 15.49
C VAL A 225 -9.84 -41.83 15.37
N LYS A 226 -10.46 -42.50 14.39
CA LYS A 226 -11.92 -42.47 14.17
C LYS A 226 -12.67 -43.00 15.41
N ASP A 227 -13.58 -42.18 15.97
CA ASP A 227 -14.39 -42.49 17.15
C ASP A 227 -15.79 -41.88 17.01
N MET A 228 -16.78 -42.73 16.71
CA MET A 228 -18.17 -42.29 16.53
C MET A 228 -18.85 -41.88 17.84
N ARG A 229 -18.41 -42.36 19.01
CA ARG A 229 -18.98 -41.98 20.31
C ARG A 229 -18.52 -40.58 20.71
N LYS A 230 -17.24 -40.25 20.47
CA LYS A 230 -16.75 -38.88 20.62
C LYS A 230 -17.35 -37.93 19.58
N ALA A 231 -17.55 -38.40 18.34
CA ALA A 231 -18.26 -37.61 17.33
C ALA A 231 -19.68 -37.23 17.81
N PHE A 232 -20.46 -38.22 18.29
CA PHE A 232 -21.77 -38.00 18.89
C PHE A 232 -21.72 -37.00 20.06
N TYR A 233 -20.81 -37.18 21.02
CA TYR A 233 -20.64 -36.28 22.16
C TYR A 233 -20.43 -34.81 21.74
N TRP A 234 -19.54 -34.57 20.78
CA TRP A 234 -19.25 -33.21 20.31
C TRP A 234 -20.38 -32.62 19.45
N TYR A 235 -21.07 -33.42 18.64
CA TYR A 235 -22.29 -32.98 17.97
C TYR A 235 -23.40 -32.64 18.97
N GLN A 236 -23.57 -33.42 20.04
CA GLN A 236 -24.55 -33.13 21.09
C GLN A 236 -24.25 -31.78 21.76
N LYS A 237 -23.02 -31.56 22.23
CA LYS A 237 -22.60 -30.29 22.83
C LYS A 237 -22.83 -29.09 21.91
N ALA A 238 -22.48 -29.21 20.64
CA ALA A 238 -22.68 -28.15 19.66
C ALA A 238 -24.18 -27.89 19.36
N ALA A 239 -25.00 -28.94 19.34
CA ALA A 239 -26.44 -28.87 19.08
C ALA A 239 -27.23 -28.25 20.24
N GLU A 240 -26.84 -28.58 21.48
CA GLU A 240 -27.31 -27.92 22.72
C GLU A 240 -26.95 -26.43 22.72
N ASN A 241 -25.75 -26.08 22.25
CA ASN A 241 -25.30 -24.71 21.98
C ASN A 241 -25.87 -24.10 20.68
N GLY A 242 -27.01 -24.61 20.19
CA GLY A 242 -27.78 -24.04 19.08
C GLY A 242 -27.24 -24.26 17.67
N ASN A 243 -26.13 -24.97 17.46
CA ASN A 243 -25.53 -25.10 16.13
C ASN A 243 -26.39 -25.94 15.17
N LYS A 244 -27.02 -25.29 14.18
CA LYS A 244 -27.91 -25.96 13.21
C LYS A 244 -27.28 -27.13 12.46
N HIS A 245 -25.98 -27.09 12.14
CA HIS A 245 -25.31 -28.20 11.46
C HIS A 245 -25.11 -29.40 12.39
N SER A 246 -24.80 -29.14 13.67
CA SER A 246 -24.70 -30.19 14.68
C SER A 246 -26.05 -30.76 15.06
N GLN A 247 -27.12 -29.96 15.09
CA GLN A 247 -28.48 -30.45 15.27
C GLN A 247 -28.86 -31.43 14.14
N TYR A 248 -28.52 -31.11 12.88
CA TYR A 248 -28.69 -32.04 11.76
C TYR A 248 -27.82 -33.29 11.89
N ASN A 249 -26.53 -33.15 12.22
CA ASN A 249 -25.62 -34.28 12.41
C ASN A 249 -26.03 -35.20 13.58
N LEU A 250 -26.60 -34.62 14.64
CA LEU A 250 -27.16 -35.34 15.79
C LEU A 250 -28.45 -36.07 15.41
N GLY A 251 -29.29 -35.46 14.58
CA GLY A 251 -30.42 -36.12 13.94
C GLY A 251 -29.98 -37.35 13.14
N MET A 252 -28.92 -37.23 12.33
CA MET A 252 -28.31 -38.37 11.63
C MET A 252 -27.71 -39.41 12.58
N CYS A 253 -27.15 -39.00 13.73
CA CYS A 253 -26.66 -39.93 14.74
C CYS A 253 -27.78 -40.83 15.27
N TYR A 254 -28.91 -40.23 15.64
CA TYR A 254 -30.09 -40.96 16.11
C TYR A 254 -30.83 -41.74 15.00
N GLU A 255 -30.85 -41.27 13.76
CA GLU A 255 -31.48 -42.02 12.66
C GLU A 255 -30.71 -43.30 12.30
N TYR A 256 -29.39 -43.18 12.15
CA TYR A 256 -28.55 -44.26 11.63
C TYR A 256 -27.89 -45.12 12.71
N GLY A 257 -27.96 -44.73 14.00
CA GLY A 257 -27.31 -45.45 15.11
C GLY A 257 -25.80 -45.16 15.18
N ASN A 258 -25.42 -43.94 14.79
CA ASN A 258 -24.04 -43.53 14.57
C ASN A 258 -23.44 -42.98 15.88
N GLY A 259 -22.85 -43.88 16.68
CA GLY A 259 -22.25 -43.53 17.99
C GLY A 259 -23.21 -43.56 19.17
N ILE A 260 -24.50 -43.77 18.91
CA ILE A 260 -25.60 -43.87 19.87
C ILE A 260 -26.62 -44.91 19.34
N GLU A 261 -27.54 -45.37 20.17
CA GLU A 261 -28.67 -46.20 19.73
C GLU A 261 -29.63 -45.42 18.81
N LYS A 262 -30.34 -46.13 17.93
CA LYS A 262 -31.31 -45.51 17.01
C LYS A 262 -32.54 -44.99 17.75
N ASP A 263 -32.95 -43.77 17.42
CA ASP A 263 -34.15 -43.13 17.96
C ASP A 263 -34.75 -42.18 16.90
N ALA A 264 -35.79 -42.65 16.19
CA ALA A 264 -36.45 -41.88 15.14
C ALA A 264 -37.14 -40.60 15.70
N THR A 265 -37.59 -40.63 16.95
CA THR A 265 -38.26 -39.49 17.60
C THR A 265 -37.29 -38.35 17.88
N LYS A 266 -36.15 -38.66 18.52
CA LYS A 266 -35.07 -37.68 18.73
C LYS A 266 -34.47 -37.21 17.42
N ALA A 267 -34.35 -38.10 16.41
CA ALA A 267 -33.90 -37.70 15.09
C ALA A 267 -34.80 -36.60 14.49
N LEU A 268 -36.13 -36.80 14.51
CA LEU A 268 -37.11 -35.84 14.01
C LEU A 268 -37.06 -34.51 14.79
N GLU A 269 -36.98 -34.54 16.12
CA GLU A 269 -36.86 -33.34 16.96
C GLU A 269 -35.63 -32.49 16.59
N TRP A 270 -34.47 -33.13 16.40
CA TRP A 270 -33.23 -32.42 16.07
C TRP A 270 -33.21 -31.92 14.62
N TYR A 271 -33.81 -32.66 13.69
CA TYR A 271 -34.04 -32.15 12.33
C TYR A 271 -34.98 -30.94 12.33
N LYS A 272 -36.05 -30.94 13.15
CA LYS A 272 -36.97 -29.80 13.30
C LYS A 272 -36.26 -28.53 13.77
N LYS A 273 -35.51 -28.61 14.87
CA LYS A 273 -34.71 -27.48 15.40
C LYS A 273 -33.70 -26.92 14.38
N SER A 274 -33.11 -27.78 13.56
CA SER A 274 -32.19 -27.38 12.49
C SER A 274 -32.91 -26.72 11.29
N ALA A 275 -34.10 -27.21 10.93
CA ALA A 275 -34.90 -26.68 9.83
C ALA A 275 -35.57 -25.32 10.17
N GLU A 276 -35.95 -25.11 11.44
CA GLU A 276 -36.40 -23.81 11.96
C GLU A 276 -35.31 -22.73 11.78
N GLN A 277 -34.03 -23.12 11.87
CA GLN A 277 -32.87 -22.28 11.54
C GLN A 277 -32.52 -22.24 10.03
N LYS A 278 -33.48 -22.61 9.17
CA LYS A 278 -33.41 -22.59 7.69
C LYS A 278 -32.22 -23.37 7.10
N LEU A 279 -31.89 -24.54 7.68
CA LEU A 279 -30.93 -25.46 7.05
C LEU A 279 -31.63 -26.35 6.02
N SER A 280 -31.36 -26.14 4.73
CA SER A 280 -32.02 -26.86 3.62
C SER A 280 -31.91 -28.39 3.73
N ASN A 281 -30.76 -28.93 4.15
CA ASN A 281 -30.60 -30.37 4.35
C ASN A 281 -31.57 -30.92 5.41
N ALA A 282 -31.83 -30.16 6.48
CA ALA A 282 -32.79 -30.55 7.50
C ALA A 282 -34.24 -30.39 7.02
N GLN A 283 -34.54 -29.32 6.26
CA GLN A 283 -35.86 -29.11 5.65
C GLN A 283 -36.22 -30.25 4.68
N ASN A 284 -35.33 -30.58 3.74
CA ASN A 284 -35.51 -31.70 2.81
C ASN A 284 -35.63 -33.04 3.54
N LYS A 285 -34.90 -33.22 4.65
CA LYS A 285 -34.97 -34.44 5.45
C LYS A 285 -36.30 -34.55 6.20
N LEU A 286 -36.83 -33.45 6.75
CA LEU A 286 -38.18 -33.42 7.32
C LEU A 286 -39.25 -33.67 6.27
N GLU A 287 -39.14 -33.07 5.09
CA GLU A 287 -40.05 -33.34 3.97
C GLU A 287 -40.05 -34.82 3.61
N TYR A 288 -38.87 -35.45 3.54
CA TYR A 288 -38.73 -36.89 3.36
C TYR A 288 -39.38 -37.70 4.51
N PHE A 289 -39.20 -37.31 5.77
CA PHE A 289 -39.88 -37.96 6.91
C PHE A 289 -41.39 -37.83 6.79
N TYR A 290 -41.94 -36.63 6.61
CA TYR A 290 -43.38 -36.42 6.48
C TYR A 290 -43.97 -37.13 5.25
N LYS A 291 -43.29 -37.09 4.11
CA LYS A 291 -43.74 -37.76 2.89
C LYS A 291 -43.79 -39.28 3.04
N ASN A 292 -42.82 -39.89 3.71
CA ASN A 292 -42.84 -41.33 3.94
C ASN A 292 -43.83 -41.75 5.03
N VAL A 293 -44.03 -40.94 6.08
CA VAL A 293 -45.09 -41.16 7.08
C VAL A 293 -46.48 -41.07 6.42
N ILE A 294 -46.71 -40.08 5.56
CA ILE A 294 -47.98 -39.94 4.80
C ILE A 294 -48.20 -41.09 3.81
N VAL A 295 -47.14 -41.74 3.32
CA VAL A 295 -47.24 -42.94 2.45
C VAL A 295 -47.47 -44.22 3.25
N THR A 296 -47.08 -44.29 4.54
CA THR A 296 -47.40 -45.42 5.42
C THR A 296 -48.78 -45.32 6.07
N ASP A 297 -49.31 -44.11 6.27
CA ASP A 297 -50.59 -43.88 6.98
C ASP A 297 -51.86 -44.11 6.12
N ASN A 298 -51.79 -45.01 5.14
CA ASN A 298 -53.00 -45.61 4.56
C ASN A 298 -53.65 -46.67 5.47
N ASP A 299 -53.01 -47.02 6.61
CA ASP A 299 -53.59 -47.83 7.68
C ASP A 299 -53.48 -47.15 9.07
N GLN A 300 -54.59 -46.52 9.47
CA GLN A 300 -55.05 -46.22 10.85
C GLN A 300 -54.32 -45.18 11.75
N GLN A 301 -54.94 -43.98 11.75
CA GLN A 301 -55.31 -43.13 12.91
C GLN A 301 -54.27 -42.34 13.75
N THR A 302 -54.37 -41.01 13.54
CA THR A 302 -54.34 -39.91 14.53
C THR A 302 -53.03 -39.51 15.25
N ILE A 303 -52.61 -38.26 15.00
CA ILE A 303 -52.37 -37.21 16.03
C ILE A 303 -52.51 -35.82 15.37
N GLN A 304 -52.84 -34.79 16.15
CA GLN A 304 -53.37 -33.49 15.70
C GLN A 304 -52.32 -32.51 15.13
N GLN A 305 -52.72 -31.72 14.12
CA GLN A 305 -52.05 -30.48 13.71
C GLN A 305 -52.39 -29.30 14.65
N PRO A 306 -51.50 -28.29 14.69
CA PRO A 306 -51.93 -26.89 14.65
C PRO A 306 -51.33 -26.15 13.43
N LEU A 307 -52.13 -25.26 12.83
CA LEU A 307 -51.75 -24.41 11.69
C LEU A 307 -50.74 -23.32 12.08
N LEU A 308 -49.96 -22.85 11.10
CA LEU A 308 -49.52 -21.45 11.01
C LEU A 308 -49.47 -21.00 9.55
N ASP A 309 -50.06 -19.83 9.27
CA ASP A 309 -50.27 -19.28 7.93
C ASP A 309 -48.98 -18.86 7.20
N TYR A 310 -48.98 -19.02 5.87
CA TYR A 310 -48.18 -18.18 4.96
C TYR A 310 -49.00 -17.81 3.72
N ASN A 311 -49.52 -16.59 3.71
CA ASN A 311 -49.99 -15.92 2.49
C ASN A 311 -48.79 -15.24 1.79
N TYR A 312 -48.64 -15.40 0.47
CA TYR A 312 -48.92 -14.33 -0.50
C TYR A 312 -48.73 -14.76 -1.97
N VAL A 313 -49.86 -14.87 -2.69
CA VAL A 313 -50.12 -14.38 -4.07
C VAL A 313 -49.23 -14.83 -5.26
N HIS A 314 -49.82 -15.66 -6.12
CA HIS A 314 -49.48 -15.83 -7.55
C HIS A 314 -49.95 -14.65 -8.42
N PRO A 315 -49.55 -14.56 -9.71
CA PRO A 315 -50.52 -15.01 -10.73
C PRO A 315 -49.95 -15.70 -12.00
N HIS A 316 -50.76 -16.64 -12.51
CA HIS A 316 -50.91 -17.13 -13.91
C HIS A 316 -49.80 -17.91 -14.65
N GLU A 317 -50.03 -19.23 -14.78
CA GLU A 317 -49.96 -19.94 -16.07
C GLU A 317 -51.29 -19.76 -16.85
N PRO A 318 -51.33 -19.98 -18.19
CA PRO A 318 -51.63 -21.31 -18.78
C PRO A 318 -50.88 -21.60 -20.11
N SER A 319 -50.87 -22.78 -20.75
CA SER A 319 -50.98 -24.23 -20.41
C SER A 319 -50.84 -25.06 -21.73
N ILE A 320 -51.03 -26.41 -21.72
CA ILE A 320 -51.36 -27.30 -22.90
C ILE A 320 -50.17 -27.62 -23.88
N THR A 321 -49.85 -28.84 -24.34
CA THR A 321 -50.31 -30.24 -24.10
C THR A 321 -49.32 -31.33 -24.60
N ASN A 322 -49.28 -32.47 -23.87
CA ASN A 322 -49.36 -33.91 -24.26
C ASN A 322 -48.50 -34.60 -25.36
N THR A 323 -48.43 -35.93 -25.13
CA THR A 323 -48.17 -37.10 -26.02
C THR A 323 -46.71 -37.45 -26.34
N SER A 324 -46.23 -38.70 -26.32
CA SER A 324 -46.54 -40.00 -25.68
C SER A 324 -45.79 -41.10 -26.47
N THR A 325 -45.58 -42.28 -25.85
CA THR A 325 -45.41 -43.64 -26.46
C THR A 325 -44.10 -43.97 -27.21
N ASP A 326 -43.52 -45.19 -27.17
CA ASP A 326 -43.71 -46.35 -26.28
C ASP A 326 -42.59 -47.42 -26.42
N LEU A 327 -42.41 -48.23 -25.35
CA LEU A 327 -42.11 -49.68 -25.30
C LEU A 327 -40.80 -50.36 -25.80
N ASN A 328 -40.49 -51.44 -25.06
CA ASN A 328 -39.64 -52.65 -25.33
C ASN A 328 -38.09 -52.51 -25.21
N THR A 329 -37.35 -53.42 -24.55
CA THR A 329 -37.68 -54.79 -24.04
C THR A 329 -36.76 -55.24 -22.87
N GLN A 330 -37.24 -56.15 -22.02
CA GLN A 330 -36.52 -56.97 -21.01
C GLN A 330 -35.67 -58.09 -21.68
N PRO A 331 -34.74 -58.85 -21.01
CA PRO A 331 -34.78 -59.26 -19.60
C PRO A 331 -33.45 -59.29 -18.79
N SER A 332 -33.56 -59.77 -17.54
CA SER A 332 -32.52 -60.03 -16.51
C SER A 332 -31.87 -61.44 -16.67
N PRO A 333 -30.91 -61.96 -15.84
CA PRO A 333 -30.82 -61.85 -14.37
C PRO A 333 -29.43 -61.55 -13.73
N ALA A 334 -29.48 -61.19 -12.44
CA ALA A 334 -28.49 -61.35 -11.34
C ALA A 334 -26.97 -61.22 -11.61
N ASP A 335 -26.33 -60.24 -10.94
CA ASP A 335 -25.79 -60.48 -9.60
C ASP A 335 -25.67 -59.17 -8.79
N LEU A 336 -25.66 -59.30 -7.47
CA LEU A 336 -25.63 -58.19 -6.50
C LEU A 336 -24.18 -57.89 -6.05
N ASP A 337 -23.59 -56.80 -6.57
CA ASP A 337 -22.43 -56.16 -5.95
C ASP A 337 -22.54 -54.63 -6.13
N PHE A 338 -22.88 -53.92 -5.05
CA PHE A 338 -22.77 -52.46 -4.95
C PHE A 338 -21.65 -52.14 -3.97
N ASP A 339 -20.44 -51.93 -4.50
CA ASP A 339 -19.30 -51.46 -3.70
C ASP A 339 -19.06 -49.95 -3.91
N HIS A 340 -18.55 -49.30 -2.86
CA HIS A 340 -18.59 -47.85 -2.71
C HIS A 340 -17.60 -47.10 -3.61
N ASN A 341 -18.00 -45.92 -4.11
CA ASN A 341 -17.19 -44.68 -4.02
C ASN A 341 -17.96 -43.44 -4.54
N ASP A 342 -18.55 -42.66 -3.64
CA ASP A 342 -18.97 -41.27 -3.93
C ASP A 342 -18.20 -40.29 -3.03
N THR A 343 -17.13 -39.72 -3.61
CA THR A 343 -16.27 -38.75 -2.94
C THR A 343 -16.91 -37.35 -2.94
N PHE A 344 -17.47 -36.93 -1.80
CA PHE A 344 -17.92 -35.55 -1.60
C PHE A 344 -16.75 -34.56 -1.57
N ASN A 345 -16.45 -33.96 -2.72
CA ASN A 345 -15.46 -32.90 -2.87
C ASN A 345 -16.04 -31.74 -3.71
N THR A 346 -16.62 -30.74 -3.06
CA THR A 346 -16.66 -29.32 -3.52
C THR A 346 -17.17 -28.42 -2.36
N PRO A 347 -16.88 -27.10 -2.36
CA PRO A 347 -16.74 -26.35 -1.11
C PRO A 347 -18.02 -25.60 -0.65
N PRO A 348 -18.16 -25.31 0.65
CA PRO A 348 -19.11 -24.32 1.11
C PRO A 348 -18.59 -22.89 0.83
N SER A 349 -19.45 -22.07 0.22
CA SER A 349 -19.32 -20.62 0.17
C SER A 349 -19.09 -20.03 1.58
N PRO A 350 -18.25 -18.99 1.76
CA PRO A 350 -18.07 -18.34 3.05
C PRO A 350 -19.34 -17.55 3.42
N VAL A 351 -20.13 -18.09 4.34
CA VAL A 351 -21.17 -17.33 5.02
C VAL A 351 -20.50 -16.42 6.05
N ASP A 352 -20.75 -15.12 5.94
CA ASP A 352 -20.32 -14.13 6.94
C ASP A 352 -20.94 -14.44 8.30
N LEU A 353 -20.08 -14.44 9.33
CA LEU A 353 -20.46 -14.60 10.73
C LEU A 353 -19.78 -13.50 11.55
N GLY A 354 -20.31 -12.29 11.41
CA GLY A 354 -20.03 -11.21 12.35
C GLY A 354 -20.80 -11.43 13.64
N PHE A 355 -20.09 -11.64 14.75
CA PHE A 355 -20.66 -11.66 16.09
C PHE A 355 -19.97 -10.64 16.98
N GLU A 356 -20.77 -9.96 17.78
CA GLU A 356 -20.38 -8.84 18.63
C GLU A 356 -19.88 -9.33 20.00
N TYR A 357 -18.88 -8.67 20.61
CA TYR A 357 -18.80 -8.42 22.08
C TYR A 357 -17.53 -7.63 22.52
N ASP A 358 -17.72 -6.33 22.74
CA ASP A 358 -17.48 -5.51 23.97
C ASP A 358 -16.15 -5.48 24.78
N GLY A 359 -15.78 -4.29 25.28
CA GLY A 359 -15.29 -4.09 26.67
C GLY A 359 -13.91 -3.48 27.08
N ALA A 360 -13.60 -2.19 26.82
CA ALA A 360 -12.56 -1.29 27.47
C ALA A 360 -10.96 -1.39 27.48
N ALA A 361 -10.33 -0.20 27.32
CA ALA A 361 -9.16 0.55 27.95
C ALA A 361 -7.64 0.29 27.67
N GLY A 362 -6.70 1.28 27.68
CA GLY A 362 -6.73 2.78 27.77
C GLY A 362 -5.50 3.53 28.43
N PHE A 363 -5.05 4.69 27.88
CA PHE A 363 -4.19 5.82 28.43
C PHE A 363 -2.69 5.63 28.88
N VAL A 364 -1.83 6.65 29.23
CA VAL A 364 -1.36 8.02 28.77
C VAL A 364 -0.43 8.68 29.87
N VAL A 365 0.31 9.80 29.60
CA VAL A 365 0.65 11.01 30.46
C VAL A 365 2.03 11.70 30.12
N GLU A 366 2.27 12.94 30.61
CA GLU A 366 2.90 14.12 29.95
C GLU A 366 4.21 14.75 30.58
N SER A 367 4.54 16.01 30.15
CA SER A 367 5.16 17.17 30.89
C SER A 367 6.67 17.53 30.65
N HIS A 368 7.21 18.78 30.75
CA HIS A 368 6.68 20.19 30.75
C HIS A 368 7.83 21.27 30.59
N GLY A 369 7.52 22.52 30.14
CA GLY A 369 8.34 23.77 30.28
C GLY A 369 9.51 24.03 29.29
N GLY A 370 10.02 25.26 28.99
CA GLY A 370 9.64 26.66 29.31
C GLY A 370 10.75 27.71 28.96
N PHE A 371 10.41 29.01 28.83
CA PHE A 371 11.24 30.28 28.83
C PHE A 371 11.52 31.15 27.57
N MET A 372 11.31 32.47 27.79
CA MET A 372 11.89 33.73 27.25
C MET A 372 11.41 34.39 25.94
N GLU A 373 11.19 35.72 26.04
CA GLU A 373 10.59 36.67 25.08
C GLU A 373 11.63 37.60 24.42
N LEU A 374 11.23 38.27 23.32
CA LEU A 374 11.81 39.52 22.81
C LEU A 374 10.69 40.38 22.19
N ASP A 375 10.75 41.70 22.40
CA ASP A 375 9.64 42.65 22.17
C ASP A 375 9.34 42.99 20.70
N PHE A 376 8.05 43.24 20.41
CA PHE A 376 7.55 43.92 19.20
C PHE A 376 6.32 44.81 19.50
N ASP A 377 6.46 45.76 20.43
CA ASP A 377 5.44 46.77 20.72
C ASP A 377 5.35 47.85 19.63
N GLN A 378 4.45 47.67 18.64
CA GLN A 378 3.77 48.79 17.95
C GLN A 378 2.55 48.48 17.06
N LEU A 379 1.93 47.29 17.18
CA LEU A 379 0.61 47.00 16.56
C LEU A 379 -0.35 46.41 17.61
N SER A 380 -0.94 47.28 18.44
CA SER A 380 -1.77 46.85 19.58
C SER A 380 -3.12 47.59 19.70
N PRO A 381 -4.18 47.07 19.06
CA PRO A 381 -5.54 47.17 19.55
C PRO A 381 -5.94 45.82 20.20
N LEU A 382 -5.74 45.68 21.52
CA LEU A 382 -6.15 44.52 22.37
C LEU A 382 -6.32 43.16 21.63
N ILE A 383 -5.22 42.60 21.12
CA ILE A 383 -5.23 41.25 20.53
C ILE A 383 -5.27 40.23 21.68
N VAL A 384 -6.47 39.80 22.08
CA VAL A 384 -6.66 38.80 23.14
C VAL A 384 -6.29 37.41 22.60
N LYS A 385 -5.02 37.03 22.80
CA LYS A 385 -4.42 35.76 22.37
C LYS A 385 -4.84 34.62 23.33
N ILE A 386 -5.55 33.60 22.85
CA ILE A 386 -6.11 32.53 23.70
C ILE A 386 -5.87 31.14 23.11
N ASN A 387 -5.45 30.20 23.98
CA ASN A 387 -5.30 28.77 23.69
C ASN A 387 -6.67 28.07 23.64
N ALA A 388 -7.06 27.47 22.51
CA ALA A 388 -8.39 26.83 22.37
C ALA A 388 -8.64 25.54 23.18
N GLU A 389 -7.68 25.06 23.99
CA GLU A 389 -7.93 23.96 24.95
C GLU A 389 -8.96 24.34 26.03
N THR A 390 -9.27 25.64 26.16
CA THR A 390 -10.26 26.15 27.10
C THR A 390 -11.59 26.55 26.44
N PHE A 391 -11.66 26.65 25.11
CA PHE A 391 -12.79 27.33 24.42
C PHE A 391 -14.08 26.51 24.36
N GLU A 392 -14.00 25.17 24.26
CA GLU A 392 -15.18 24.29 24.24
C GLU A 392 -15.34 23.43 25.50
N SER A 393 -14.30 23.28 26.32
CA SER A 393 -14.27 22.34 27.46
C SER A 393 -14.02 22.96 28.84
N SER A 394 -13.66 24.24 28.96
CA SER A 394 -13.36 24.84 30.27
C SER A 394 -13.81 26.28 30.52
N LEU A 395 -14.23 27.05 29.51
CA LEU A 395 -14.75 28.41 29.68
C LEU A 395 -16.28 28.36 29.85
N ASN A 396 -16.79 28.89 30.96
CA ASN A 396 -18.22 29.12 31.13
C ASN A 396 -18.71 30.19 30.13
N LYS A 397 -19.99 30.17 29.74
CA LYS A 397 -20.58 31.13 28.77
C LYS A 397 -20.30 32.59 29.16
N GLU A 398 -20.38 32.89 30.45
CA GLU A 398 -20.07 34.20 31.05
C GLU A 398 -18.62 34.65 30.79
N GLN A 399 -17.66 33.72 30.83
CA GLN A 399 -16.25 34.02 30.58
C GLN A 399 -16.00 34.33 29.10
N ILE A 400 -16.68 33.64 28.17
CA ILE A 400 -16.63 33.95 26.73
C ILE A 400 -17.22 35.35 26.46
N ILE A 401 -18.38 35.65 27.07
CA ILE A 401 -19.04 36.96 26.94
C ILE A 401 -18.13 38.08 27.45
N SER A 402 -17.55 37.92 28.65
CA SER A 402 -16.66 38.90 29.28
C SER A 402 -15.36 39.09 28.49
N GLN A 403 -14.70 37.99 28.09
CA GLN A 403 -13.38 38.01 27.46
C GLN A 403 -13.38 38.61 26.05
N PHE A 404 -14.46 38.38 25.29
CA PHE A 404 -14.66 38.98 23.96
C PHE A 404 -15.58 40.21 23.98
N LYS A 405 -16.04 40.64 25.16
CA LYS A 405 -17.00 41.75 25.36
C LYS A 405 -18.23 41.65 24.45
N LEU A 406 -18.80 40.46 24.29
CA LEU A 406 -19.93 40.20 23.37
C LEU A 406 -21.22 40.95 23.77
N ASN A 407 -21.31 41.37 25.04
CA ASN A 407 -22.37 42.19 25.61
C ASN A 407 -22.16 43.71 25.47
N HIS A 408 -21.03 44.15 24.93
CA HIS A 408 -20.74 45.54 24.59
C HIS A 408 -21.18 45.88 23.16
N GLY A 409 -21.42 47.15 22.89
CA GLY A 409 -21.48 47.63 21.51
C GLY A 409 -20.09 47.71 20.89
N VAL A 410 -20.02 48.01 19.60
CA VAL A 410 -18.78 48.23 18.86
C VAL A 410 -18.71 49.64 18.29
N VAL A 411 -17.56 50.29 18.51
CA VAL A 411 -17.13 51.49 17.79
C VAL A 411 -16.43 51.03 16.52
N LEU A 412 -16.92 51.51 15.37
CA LEU A 412 -16.24 51.36 14.09
C LEU A 412 -15.36 52.58 13.85
N THR A 413 -14.05 52.39 13.87
CA THR A 413 -13.05 53.31 13.31
C THR A 413 -12.53 52.72 11.98
N ASN A 414 -12.04 53.53 11.05
CA ASN A 414 -11.82 53.14 9.64
C ASN A 414 -11.31 51.70 9.39
N PHE A 415 -10.31 51.25 10.15
CA PHE A 415 -9.70 49.92 10.01
C PHE A 415 -9.91 49.00 11.23
N ASN A 416 -10.37 49.54 12.38
CA ASN A 416 -10.45 48.82 13.65
C ASN A 416 -11.86 48.83 14.24
N VAL A 417 -12.33 47.64 14.59
CA VAL A 417 -13.52 47.41 15.43
C VAL A 417 -13.06 47.35 16.88
N GLN A 418 -13.63 48.18 17.75
CA GLN A 418 -13.33 48.18 19.19
C GLN A 418 -14.62 48.07 20.00
N SER A 419 -14.64 47.24 21.04
CA SER A 419 -15.76 47.20 21.98
C SER A 419 -15.89 48.51 22.75
N SER A 420 -17.12 48.94 23.00
CA SER A 420 -17.45 50.13 23.78
C SER A 420 -16.99 50.04 25.24
N GLU A 421 -16.96 51.17 25.94
CA GLU A 421 -16.59 51.20 27.36
C GLU A 421 -17.62 50.50 28.25
N GLN A 422 -18.91 50.64 27.94
CA GLN A 422 -20.03 50.08 28.71
C GLN A 422 -20.82 49.03 27.92
N ALA A 423 -21.29 48.01 28.63
CA ALA A 423 -22.19 46.99 28.10
C ALA A 423 -23.57 47.56 27.73
N ILE A 424 -24.25 46.89 26.80
CA ILE A 424 -25.62 47.21 26.35
C ILE A 424 -26.59 46.10 26.77
N VAL A 425 -26.06 44.88 26.92
CA VAL A 425 -26.82 43.63 27.02
C VAL A 425 -26.47 42.91 28.32
N ALA A 426 -27.45 42.22 28.93
CA ALA A 426 -27.23 41.49 30.18
C ALA A 426 -26.34 40.25 29.98
N GLU A 427 -25.36 40.06 30.89
CA GLU A 427 -24.34 39.00 30.83
C GLU A 427 -24.92 37.58 30.82
N SER A 428 -26.10 37.36 31.41
CA SER A 428 -26.80 36.07 31.48
C SER A 428 -27.47 35.64 30.16
N GLY A 429 -26.81 35.89 29.03
CA GLY A 429 -27.40 35.77 27.70
C GLY A 429 -27.42 34.36 27.10
N GLU A 430 -28.36 34.13 26.16
CA GLU A 430 -28.34 32.92 25.34
C GLU A 430 -27.25 33.03 24.28
N LEU A 431 -26.11 32.40 24.59
CA LEU A 431 -24.99 32.23 23.68
C LEU A 431 -25.08 30.85 23.01
N LYS A 432 -25.15 30.84 21.68
CA LYS A 432 -25.15 29.66 20.82
C LYS A 432 -23.86 29.63 19.99
N ILE A 433 -23.06 28.57 20.18
CA ILE A 433 -21.86 28.28 19.38
C ILE A 433 -22.19 27.14 18.42
N SER A 434 -21.73 27.25 17.18
CA SER A 434 -21.76 26.17 16.19
C SER A 434 -20.48 26.18 15.36
N SER A 435 -20.01 25.01 14.93
CA SER A 435 -18.96 24.89 13.92
C SER A 435 -19.39 25.58 12.62
N TYR A 436 -18.46 26.25 11.93
CA TYR A 436 -18.74 26.90 10.66
C TYR A 436 -18.68 25.88 9.51
N GLU A 437 -19.82 25.63 8.87
CA GLU A 437 -19.95 24.63 7.79
C GLU A 437 -19.69 25.20 6.37
N GLY A 438 -19.53 26.52 6.24
CA GLY A 438 -19.30 27.18 4.96
C GLY A 438 -17.86 27.05 4.42
N GLN A 439 -17.63 27.66 3.25
CA GLN A 439 -16.29 27.80 2.65
C GLN A 439 -15.54 29.03 3.20
N PRO A 440 -14.20 29.05 3.14
CA PRO A 440 -13.41 30.25 3.44
C PRO A 440 -13.76 31.37 2.45
N LEU A 441 -13.73 32.61 2.92
CA LEU A 441 -14.16 33.78 2.17
C LEU A 441 -12.94 34.59 1.71
N VAL A 442 -12.90 34.92 0.43
CA VAL A 442 -11.80 35.61 -0.25
C VAL A 442 -12.24 37.01 -0.66
N TYR A 443 -11.66 38.01 -0.02
CA TYR A 443 -11.89 39.43 -0.30
C TYR A 443 -10.78 39.95 -1.21
N THR A 444 -11.15 40.48 -2.37
CA THR A 444 -10.20 40.98 -3.38
C THR A 444 -10.21 42.50 -3.51
N TYR A 445 -9.06 43.07 -3.88
CA TYR A 445 -8.82 44.52 -3.98
C TYR A 445 -9.19 45.25 -2.68
N ILE A 446 -8.66 44.76 -1.57
CA ILE A 446 -8.89 45.35 -0.26
C ILE A 446 -8.14 46.69 -0.11
N ASN A 447 -8.69 47.63 0.66
CA ASN A 447 -8.03 48.88 1.06
C ASN A 447 -7.48 49.74 -0.11
N SER A 448 -8.17 49.75 -1.26
CA SER A 448 -7.62 50.30 -2.51
C SER A 448 -7.58 51.85 -2.57
N GLU A 449 -6.53 52.43 -3.18
CA GLU A 449 -6.26 53.89 -3.20
C GLU A 449 -7.44 54.78 -3.66
N LYS A 450 -8.44 54.24 -4.36
CA LYS A 450 -9.61 55.02 -4.81
C LYS A 450 -10.49 55.57 -3.67
N TYR A 451 -10.32 55.11 -2.43
CA TYR A 451 -11.17 55.49 -1.30
C TYR A 451 -10.44 56.16 -0.12
N ASN A 452 -9.12 56.36 -0.16
CA ASN A 452 -8.37 57.05 0.90
C ASN A 452 -7.45 58.16 0.37
N SER A 453 -7.67 59.39 0.81
CA SER A 453 -6.92 60.58 0.39
C SER A 453 -5.74 60.97 1.32
N ASN A 454 -5.50 60.22 2.40
CA ASN A 454 -4.39 60.42 3.33
C ASN A 454 -3.53 59.16 3.46
N LYS A 455 -2.21 59.36 3.56
CA LYS A 455 -1.17 58.37 3.27
C LYS A 455 -1.02 57.21 4.27
N GLN A 456 -0.45 56.13 3.71
CA GLN A 456 0.48 55.17 4.33
C GLN A 456 -0.13 53.96 5.06
N MET A 457 -0.62 52.99 4.27
CA MET A 457 -0.50 51.55 4.57
C MET A 457 0.04 50.83 3.33
N ASP A 458 0.85 49.78 3.53
CA ASP A 458 1.49 49.04 2.45
C ASP A 458 0.51 48.11 1.70
N ASN A 459 0.81 47.83 0.43
CA ASN A 459 -0.09 47.18 -0.54
C ASN A 459 -0.50 45.74 -0.16
N LEU A 460 -1.65 45.62 0.51
CA LEU A 460 -2.39 44.38 0.71
C LEU A 460 -3.48 44.24 -0.35
N ASP A 461 -3.43 43.17 -1.16
CA ASP A 461 -4.35 43.01 -2.30
C ASP A 461 -5.51 42.06 -2.02
N LEU A 462 -5.31 41.12 -1.07
CA LEU A 462 -6.18 39.98 -0.81
C LEU A 462 -6.22 39.68 0.69
N CYS A 463 -7.41 39.42 1.21
CA CYS A 463 -7.59 38.79 2.52
C CYS A 463 -8.41 37.52 2.36
N ILE A 464 -7.98 36.44 3.00
CA ILE A 464 -8.70 35.17 3.04
C ILE A 464 -9.07 34.86 4.49
N ASN A 465 -10.36 34.85 4.77
CA ASN A 465 -10.93 34.47 6.04
C ASN A 465 -11.11 32.96 6.10
N PHE A 466 -10.53 32.31 7.11
CA PHE A 466 -10.79 30.91 7.42
C PHE A 466 -11.58 30.82 8.74
N PRO A 467 -12.92 30.97 8.70
CA PRO A 467 -13.79 30.74 9.85
C PRO A 467 -13.79 29.26 10.27
N VAL A 468 -13.79 29.04 11.58
CA VAL A 468 -13.84 27.73 12.24
C VAL A 468 -15.16 27.57 13.01
N SER A 469 -15.61 28.63 13.69
CA SER A 469 -16.82 28.63 14.50
C SER A 469 -17.63 29.91 14.33
N GLU A 470 -18.93 29.80 14.53
CA GLU A 470 -19.90 30.88 14.53
C GLU A 470 -20.54 30.99 15.90
N ILE A 471 -20.60 32.21 16.45
CA ILE A 471 -21.30 32.52 17.70
C ILE A 471 -22.46 33.47 17.41
N THR A 472 -23.66 33.06 17.80
CA THR A 472 -24.82 33.95 17.90
C THR A 472 -25.06 34.28 19.38
N TYR A 473 -25.18 35.57 19.70
CA TYR A 473 -25.41 36.05 21.06
C TYR A 473 -26.72 36.84 21.13
N ASN A 474 -27.69 36.29 21.87
CA ASN A 474 -29.02 36.85 22.05
C ASN A 474 -29.32 37.01 23.55
N SER A 475 -29.67 38.21 23.98
CA SER A 475 -30.01 38.51 25.37
C SER A 475 -30.79 39.82 25.47
N ASN A 476 -31.39 40.06 26.64
CA ASN A 476 -32.16 41.26 26.91
C ASN A 476 -31.23 42.47 27.10
N LEU A 477 -31.68 43.63 26.63
CA LEU A 477 -31.02 44.92 26.89
C LEU A 477 -31.00 45.19 28.40
N LEU A 478 -29.93 45.80 28.90
CA LEU A 478 -29.85 46.24 30.29
C LEU A 478 -30.88 47.33 30.55
N GLU A 479 -31.63 47.24 31.67
CA GLU A 479 -32.60 48.27 32.06
C GLU A 479 -31.92 49.65 32.20
N SER A 480 -30.69 49.69 32.73
CA SER A 480 -29.88 50.91 32.82
C SER A 480 -29.56 51.56 31.47
N PHE A 481 -29.48 50.80 30.38
CA PHE A 481 -29.31 51.34 29.02
C PHE A 481 -30.62 51.94 28.48
N LEU A 482 -31.78 51.37 28.86
CA LEU A 482 -33.11 51.88 28.48
C LEU A 482 -33.48 53.17 29.24
N GLU A 483 -33.03 53.33 30.48
CA GLU A 483 -33.29 54.52 31.31
C GLU A 483 -32.40 55.73 30.95
N TYR A 484 -31.25 55.50 30.34
CA TYR A 484 -30.31 56.57 29.96
C TYR A 484 -30.90 57.52 28.90
N LYS A 485 -30.60 58.83 29.01
CA LYS A 485 -31.09 59.89 28.08
C LYS A 485 -30.03 60.97 27.75
N GLY A 486 -28.74 60.68 27.95
CA GLY A 486 -27.63 61.61 27.68
C GLY A 486 -27.20 61.62 26.21
N GLY A 487 -26.54 62.70 25.75
CA GLY A 487 -26.22 62.93 24.33
C GLY A 487 -24.91 62.31 23.80
N ASP A 488 -23.95 61.98 24.67
CA ASP A 488 -22.62 61.45 24.26
C ASP A 488 -22.61 59.92 24.09
N GLU A 489 -23.66 59.39 23.46
CA GLU A 489 -23.98 57.95 23.41
C GLU A 489 -22.92 57.12 22.68
N LYS A 490 -22.25 57.72 21.68
CA LYS A 490 -21.31 57.04 20.78
C LYS A 490 -19.99 56.63 21.45
N GLN A 491 -19.54 57.36 22.48
CA GLN A 491 -18.29 57.04 23.17
C GLN A 491 -18.49 55.92 24.20
N LEU A 492 -19.59 55.96 24.97
CA LEU A 492 -19.81 55.03 26.08
C LEU A 492 -20.34 53.66 25.64
N HIS A 493 -21.34 53.61 24.74
CA HIS A 493 -21.95 52.36 24.28
C HIS A 493 -21.57 51.98 22.84
N GLY A 494 -20.86 52.83 22.11
CA GLY A 494 -20.39 52.56 20.75
C GLY A 494 -21.38 52.96 19.65
N HIS A 495 -21.25 52.36 18.46
CA HIS A 495 -22.08 52.68 17.29
C HIS A 495 -23.12 51.59 16.97
N PHE A 496 -22.74 50.31 17.12
CA PHE A 496 -23.59 49.16 16.76
C PHE A 496 -23.57 48.09 17.84
N LEU A 497 -24.66 47.33 17.98
CA LEU A 497 -24.67 46.04 18.66
C LEU A 497 -24.46 44.93 17.62
N VAL A 498 -23.64 43.93 17.94
CA VAL A 498 -23.36 42.78 17.05
C VAL A 498 -24.03 41.54 17.62
N ARG A 499 -24.81 40.84 16.79
CA ARG A 499 -25.48 39.58 17.18
C ARG A 499 -24.74 38.32 16.74
N LYS A 500 -23.96 38.39 15.66
CA LYS A 500 -23.32 37.23 15.04
C LYS A 500 -21.83 37.49 14.82
N PHE A 501 -20.99 36.58 15.27
CA PHE A 501 -19.55 36.70 15.25
C PHE A 501 -18.96 35.46 14.56
N LEU A 502 -18.05 35.65 13.61
CA LEU A 502 -17.26 34.55 13.04
C LEU A 502 -15.89 34.51 13.68
N PHE A 503 -15.53 33.35 14.20
CA PHE A 503 -14.25 33.06 14.84
C PHE A 503 -13.39 32.19 13.93
N GLY A 504 -12.11 32.54 13.80
CA GLY A 504 -11.17 31.84 12.93
C GLY A 504 -9.84 32.59 12.83
N ASN A 505 -9.19 32.55 11.66
CA ASN A 505 -7.99 33.36 11.40
C ASN A 505 -7.99 33.89 9.96
N GLN A 506 -7.13 34.86 9.66
CA GLN A 506 -7.03 35.53 8.36
C GLN A 506 -5.64 35.36 7.76
N LEU A 507 -5.58 35.19 6.44
CA LEU A 507 -4.36 35.29 5.64
C LEU A 507 -4.42 36.50 4.73
N PHE A 508 -3.43 37.37 4.84
CA PHE A 508 -3.19 38.52 3.98
C PHE A 508 -2.14 38.17 2.93
N VAL A 509 -2.37 38.55 1.67
CA VAL A 509 -1.41 38.34 0.57
C VAL A 509 -0.93 39.69 0.05
N GLU A 510 0.35 39.96 0.26
CA GLU A 510 1.02 41.19 -0.18
C GLU A 510 1.46 41.10 -1.64
N ASN A 511 1.23 42.17 -2.41
CA ASN A 511 1.73 42.36 -3.77
C ASN A 511 1.44 41.18 -4.74
N SER A 512 0.25 40.59 -4.64
CA SER A 512 -0.27 39.57 -5.57
C SER A 512 -0.23 40.03 -7.03
N TYR A 513 -0.38 41.34 -7.31
CA TYR A 513 -0.29 41.90 -8.66
C TYR A 513 1.13 41.81 -9.27
N LEU A 514 2.17 41.60 -8.47
CA LEU A 514 3.55 41.37 -8.96
C LEU A 514 3.82 39.89 -9.30
N ALA A 515 2.93 38.97 -8.91
CA ALA A 515 3.11 37.55 -9.16
C ALA A 515 2.68 37.17 -10.59
N THR A 516 3.42 36.24 -11.20
CA THR A 516 3.03 35.64 -12.48
C THR A 516 1.76 34.80 -12.31
N LYS A 517 0.97 34.64 -13.37
CA LYS A 517 -0.22 33.78 -13.36
C LYS A 517 0.07 32.39 -12.75
N THR A 518 1.17 31.75 -13.16
CA THR A 518 1.59 30.45 -12.63
C THR A 518 1.84 30.45 -11.12
N GLN A 519 2.40 31.53 -10.55
CA GLN A 519 2.59 31.65 -9.10
C GLN A 519 1.26 31.79 -8.35
N ILE A 520 0.32 32.56 -8.91
CA ILE A 520 -1.04 32.70 -8.36
C ILE A 520 -1.80 31.36 -8.45
N ASP A 521 -1.70 30.64 -9.56
CA ASP A 521 -2.31 29.32 -9.74
C ASP A 521 -1.72 28.28 -8.77
N ILE A 522 -0.39 28.32 -8.53
CA ILE A 522 0.30 27.52 -7.50
C ILE A 522 -0.21 27.88 -6.10
N LEU A 523 -0.31 29.16 -5.75
CA LEU A 523 -0.83 29.62 -4.46
C LEU A 523 -2.26 29.12 -4.21
N LYS A 524 -3.15 29.32 -5.20
CA LYS A 524 -4.54 28.84 -5.18
C LYS A 524 -4.61 27.34 -4.90
N TYR A 525 -3.83 26.55 -5.65
CA TYR A 525 -3.74 25.10 -5.44
C TYR A 525 -3.29 24.75 -4.02
N TYR A 526 -2.22 25.36 -3.51
CA TYR A 526 -1.68 25.04 -2.18
C TYR A 526 -2.62 25.44 -1.04
N LEU A 527 -3.25 26.61 -1.10
CA LEU A 527 -4.21 27.05 -0.09
C LEU A 527 -5.42 26.11 -0.03
N PHE A 528 -5.98 25.78 -1.20
CA PHE A 528 -7.09 24.84 -1.32
C PHE A 528 -6.71 23.44 -0.81
N TYR A 529 -5.54 22.94 -1.20
CA TYR A 529 -5.03 21.63 -0.78
C TYR A 529 -4.77 21.56 0.73
N ALA A 530 -4.15 22.58 1.32
CA ALA A 530 -3.88 22.65 2.75
C ALA A 530 -5.19 22.66 3.55
N TYR A 531 -6.15 23.49 3.15
CA TYR A 531 -7.47 23.61 3.80
C TYR A 531 -8.29 22.30 3.77
N HIS A 532 -8.28 21.58 2.65
CA HIS A 532 -8.99 20.28 2.58
C HIS A 532 -8.28 19.16 3.35
N LEU A 533 -6.95 19.23 3.49
CA LEU A 533 -6.18 18.29 4.30
C LEU A 533 -6.31 18.56 5.81
N SER A 534 -6.33 19.82 6.24
CA SER A 534 -6.47 20.18 7.66
C SER A 534 -7.83 19.80 8.25
N LYS A 535 -8.86 19.68 7.40
CA LYS A 535 -10.17 19.12 7.76
C LYS A 535 -10.20 17.57 7.82
N CYS A 536 -9.10 16.88 7.52
CA CYS A 536 -8.98 15.41 7.65
C CYS A 536 -8.32 15.01 8.98
N PRO A 537 -8.64 13.83 9.56
CA PRO A 537 -7.95 13.31 10.75
C PRO A 537 -6.43 13.18 10.54
N SER A 538 -5.66 13.42 11.60
CA SER A 538 -4.20 13.53 11.57
C SER A 538 -3.47 12.28 11.07
N GLU A 539 -4.07 11.09 11.15
CA GLU A 539 -3.49 9.85 10.60
C GLU A 539 -3.52 9.79 9.06
N ILE A 540 -4.20 10.74 8.40
CA ILE A 540 -4.18 10.95 6.94
C ILE A 540 -3.21 12.10 6.57
N GLN A 541 -2.46 12.68 7.52
CA GLN A 541 -1.35 13.60 7.24
C GLN A 541 -0.14 12.84 6.67
N PHE A 542 -0.31 12.36 5.44
CA PHE A 542 0.76 11.88 4.60
C PHE A 542 1.86 12.95 4.47
N ASN A 543 3.12 12.52 4.36
CA ASN A 543 4.27 13.35 3.96
C ASN A 543 4.16 13.82 2.48
N SER A 544 2.98 14.28 2.05
CA SER A 544 2.61 14.53 0.66
C SER A 544 2.92 15.96 0.21
N LEU A 545 4.18 16.36 0.36
CA LEU A 545 4.74 17.46 -0.43
C LEU A 545 4.77 17.01 -1.89
N LEU A 546 3.70 17.33 -2.63
CA LEU A 546 3.59 17.03 -4.05
C LEU A 546 4.63 17.79 -4.87
N PHE A 547 4.94 19.03 -4.46
CA PHE A 547 5.94 19.88 -5.12
C PHE A 547 6.85 20.57 -4.10
N THR A 548 8.11 20.80 -4.48
CA THR A 548 9.09 21.61 -3.75
C THR A 548 9.19 23.00 -4.35
N LEU A 549 8.38 23.94 -3.84
CA LEU A 549 8.31 25.32 -4.32
C LEU A 549 8.32 26.31 -3.16
N LYS A 550 9.09 27.40 -3.30
CA LYS A 550 8.95 28.58 -2.42
C LYS A 550 7.64 29.28 -2.77
N LEU A 551 6.83 29.59 -1.76
CA LEU A 551 5.60 30.37 -1.95
C LEU A 551 5.96 31.80 -2.39
N LEU A 552 5.29 32.26 -3.44
CA LEU A 552 5.31 33.62 -3.97
C LEU A 552 3.85 33.89 -4.37
N PRO A 553 3.13 34.86 -3.77
CA PRO A 553 3.60 36.06 -3.05
C PRO A 553 3.88 35.83 -1.55
N LYS A 554 4.18 36.92 -0.83
CA LYS A 554 4.34 36.93 0.63
C LYS A 554 2.95 36.82 1.29
N ILE A 555 2.76 35.76 2.07
CA ILE A 555 1.56 35.52 2.87
C ILE A 555 1.88 35.91 4.32
N VAL A 556 0.98 36.65 4.96
CA VAL A 556 1.10 37.11 6.36
C VAL A 556 -0.19 36.77 7.12
N THR A 557 -0.07 36.33 8.36
CA THR A 557 -1.21 36.04 9.25
C THR A 557 -1.73 37.31 9.93
N LEU A 558 -2.90 37.24 10.58
CA LEU A 558 -3.45 38.37 11.34
C LEU A 558 -2.53 38.86 12.48
N ASP A 559 -1.71 37.97 13.05
CA ASP A 559 -0.71 38.28 14.08
C ASP A 559 0.70 38.56 13.53
N GLY A 560 0.84 38.71 12.21
CA GLY A 560 2.08 39.15 11.56
C GLY A 560 3.10 38.06 11.20
N GLU A 561 2.76 36.78 11.37
CA GLU A 561 3.65 35.67 10.97
C GLU A 561 3.75 35.56 9.44
N VAL A 562 4.98 35.44 8.91
CA VAL A 562 5.22 35.33 7.47
C VAL A 562 5.33 33.86 7.03
N LEU A 563 4.29 33.39 6.33
CA LEU A 563 4.17 32.02 5.81
C LEU A 563 4.87 31.88 4.44
N ASN A 564 6.21 31.83 4.47
CA ASN A 564 7.06 31.82 3.28
C ASN A 564 7.40 30.42 2.71
N THR A 565 6.93 29.34 3.32
CA THR A 565 7.09 27.96 2.80
C THR A 565 5.79 27.18 2.92
N HIS A 566 5.64 26.13 2.12
CA HIS A 566 4.44 25.29 2.16
C HIS A 566 4.32 24.49 3.47
N GLU A 567 5.44 24.16 4.14
CA GLU A 567 5.39 23.52 5.46
C GLU A 567 4.78 24.47 6.49
N LYS A 568 5.22 25.74 6.53
CA LYS A 568 4.62 26.75 7.41
C LYS A 568 3.15 26.99 7.11
N LEU A 569 2.77 27.10 5.83
CA LEU A 569 1.36 27.26 5.46
C LEU A 569 0.52 26.05 5.87
N PHE A 570 1.05 24.84 5.72
CA PHE A 570 0.37 23.60 6.11
C PHE A 570 0.30 23.43 7.63
N GLU A 571 1.36 23.75 8.36
CA GLU A 571 1.42 23.77 9.82
C GLU A 571 0.45 24.82 10.38
N TRP A 572 0.41 26.03 9.82
CA TRP A 572 -0.57 27.06 10.17
C TRP A 572 -2.00 26.59 9.92
N MET A 573 -2.28 25.98 8.77
CA MET A 573 -3.63 25.48 8.43
C MET A 573 -4.04 24.29 9.31
N ASN A 574 -3.12 23.39 9.65
CA ASN A 574 -3.37 22.35 10.63
C ASN A 574 -3.60 22.94 12.02
N ASN A 575 -2.80 23.92 12.45
CA ASN A 575 -2.98 24.59 13.74
C ASN A 575 -4.33 25.32 13.81
N LEU A 576 -4.84 25.91 12.73
CA LEU A 576 -6.18 26.48 12.69
C LEU A 576 -7.27 25.48 13.09
N HIS A 577 -7.14 24.21 12.70
CA HIS A 577 -8.13 23.16 12.97
C HIS A 577 -7.77 22.21 14.14
N GLN A 578 -6.50 22.17 14.55
CA GLN A 578 -5.96 21.23 15.55
C GLN A 578 -5.35 21.92 16.78
N LYS A 579 -4.92 23.19 16.67
CA LYS A 579 -4.28 23.98 17.74
C LYS A 579 -4.50 25.51 17.71
N LYS A 580 -5.53 25.92 18.45
CA LYS A 580 -5.39 26.91 19.55
C LYS A 580 -5.05 28.39 19.27
N ILE A 581 -5.37 29.00 18.12
CA ILE A 581 -5.56 30.46 18.06
C ILE A 581 -6.77 30.79 17.17
N ILE A 582 -7.78 31.44 17.74
CA ILE A 582 -8.93 32.00 17.02
C ILE A 582 -9.17 33.45 17.40
N TYR A 583 -9.41 34.29 16.40
CA TYR A 583 -9.76 35.70 16.50
C TYR A 583 -11.19 35.90 16.02
N ILE A 584 -11.86 36.99 16.43
CA ILE A 584 -13.07 37.45 15.74
C ILE A 584 -12.60 38.02 14.40
N ILE A 585 -12.93 37.34 13.30
CA ILE A 585 -12.52 37.76 11.95
C ILE A 585 -13.62 38.58 11.26
N SER A 586 -14.88 38.37 11.62
CA SER A 586 -16.04 39.10 11.10
C SER A 586 -17.09 39.38 12.17
N TYR A 587 -17.65 40.60 12.10
CA TYR A 587 -18.80 41.07 12.86
C TYR A 587 -20.02 41.18 11.93
N ASN A 588 -21.04 40.39 12.21
CA ASN A 588 -22.22 40.18 11.38
C ASN A 588 -23.50 40.55 12.13
N ASN A 589 -24.55 40.91 11.38
CA ASN A 589 -25.84 41.32 11.92
C ASN A 589 -25.72 42.54 12.85
N LEU A 590 -25.15 43.63 12.30
CA LEU A 590 -24.84 44.90 12.98
C LEU A 590 -26.10 45.77 13.11
N ILE A 591 -26.60 45.92 14.34
CA ILE A 591 -27.79 46.71 14.68
C ILE A 591 -27.36 48.11 15.16
N PRO A 592 -27.83 49.22 14.55
CA PRO A 592 -27.52 50.56 15.04
C PRO A 592 -28.14 50.84 16.42
N ILE A 593 -27.33 51.33 17.37
CA ILE A 593 -27.74 51.48 18.78
C ILE A 593 -28.93 52.44 18.96
N TYR A 594 -29.07 53.45 18.09
CA TYR A 594 -30.21 54.38 18.14
C TYR A 594 -31.58 53.71 17.88
N GLN A 595 -31.62 52.57 17.20
CA GLN A 595 -32.87 51.83 16.95
C GLN A 595 -33.35 51.09 18.21
N LEU A 596 -32.41 50.61 19.03
CA LEU A 596 -32.68 49.80 20.22
C LEU A 596 -33.51 50.52 21.30
N ARG A 597 -33.49 51.86 21.32
CA ARG A 597 -34.21 52.68 22.32
C ARG A 597 -35.63 53.08 21.88
N GLN A 598 -36.04 52.84 20.64
CA GLN A 598 -37.31 53.37 20.10
C GLN A 598 -38.54 52.46 20.28
N ARG A 599 -38.40 51.22 20.77
CA ARG A 599 -39.50 50.30 21.01
C ARG A 599 -39.39 49.64 22.38
N SER A 600 -40.47 49.71 23.16
CA SER A 600 -40.54 49.06 24.48
C SER A 600 -40.97 47.58 24.40
N MET A 601 -41.65 47.12 23.34
CA MET A 601 -42.12 45.72 23.22
C MET A 601 -42.32 45.26 21.75
N SER A 602 -41.26 44.89 21.02
CA SER A 602 -41.37 43.96 19.89
C SER A 602 -40.16 43.02 19.83
N PRO A 603 -40.24 41.86 19.15
CA PRO A 603 -39.09 40.98 18.94
C PRO A 603 -37.95 41.74 18.25
N MET A 604 -36.71 41.46 18.67
CA MET A 604 -35.49 42.06 18.13
C MET A 604 -35.22 41.68 16.66
N ASP A 605 -35.93 40.70 16.13
CA ASP A 605 -35.69 40.13 14.80
C ASP A 605 -36.30 40.98 13.66
N ASP A 606 -37.07 42.02 14.00
CA ASP A 606 -37.68 43.00 13.07
C ASP A 606 -36.79 44.25 12.79
N LEU A 607 -35.50 44.22 13.14
CA LEU A 607 -34.59 45.39 13.03
C LEU A 607 -33.81 45.42 11.72
N GLU A 608 -33.64 46.60 11.13
CA GLU A 608 -32.81 46.81 9.94
C GLU A 608 -31.32 46.64 10.30
N THR A 609 -30.73 45.53 9.87
CA THR A 609 -29.32 45.24 10.12
C THR A 609 -28.43 45.66 8.96
N SER A 610 -27.23 46.13 9.29
CA SER A 610 -26.27 46.71 8.35
C SER A 610 -25.21 45.71 7.89
N ASN A 611 -24.52 46.04 6.79
CA ASN A 611 -23.54 45.20 6.11
C ASN A 611 -22.41 44.70 7.03
N GLU A 612 -22.00 43.44 6.80
CA GLU A 612 -20.87 42.77 7.44
C GLU A 612 -19.59 43.64 7.54
N LYS A 613 -18.87 43.54 8.67
CA LYS A 613 -17.53 44.13 8.81
C LYS A 613 -16.45 43.15 9.25
N GLN A 614 -15.36 43.17 8.50
CA GLN A 614 -14.16 42.36 8.69
C GLN A 614 -13.12 43.08 9.54
N THR A 615 -12.32 42.34 10.30
CA THR A 615 -11.10 42.90 10.91
C THR A 615 -10.04 43.18 9.84
N GLY A 616 -9.33 44.31 9.97
CA GLY A 616 -8.22 44.69 9.08
C GLY A 616 -8.60 45.19 7.67
N ILE A 617 -9.89 45.29 7.34
CA ILE A 617 -10.37 45.69 6.00
C ILE A 617 -11.35 46.86 6.10
N ALA A 618 -11.01 48.00 5.51
CA ALA A 618 -11.91 49.15 5.39
C ALA A 618 -12.93 48.94 4.25
N ASP A 619 -12.43 48.62 3.06
CA ASP A 619 -13.17 48.40 1.81
C ASP A 619 -12.62 47.21 1.02
N PHE A 620 -13.46 46.59 0.20
CA PHE A 620 -13.11 45.50 -0.73
C PHE A 620 -14.03 45.57 -1.96
N LYS A 621 -13.60 45.00 -3.09
CA LYS A 621 -14.34 45.07 -4.36
C LYS A 621 -15.26 43.86 -4.59
N GLU A 622 -14.76 42.66 -4.32
CA GLU A 622 -15.49 41.40 -4.50
C GLU A 622 -15.24 40.49 -3.28
N ASN A 623 -16.27 39.73 -2.89
CA ASN A 623 -16.18 38.63 -1.93
C ASN A 623 -16.56 37.35 -2.69
N LEU A 624 -15.68 36.35 -2.66
CA LEU A 624 -15.83 35.05 -3.34
C LEU A 624 -15.60 33.94 -2.32
N SER A 625 -16.23 32.78 -2.49
CA SER A 625 -15.76 31.58 -1.80
C SER A 625 -14.37 31.16 -2.30
N LEU A 626 -13.62 30.43 -1.48
CA LEU A 626 -12.33 29.88 -1.86
C LEU A 626 -12.42 29.02 -3.14
N GLU A 627 -13.51 28.27 -3.32
CA GLU A 627 -13.76 27.45 -4.52
C GLU A 627 -13.93 28.30 -5.78
N GLU A 628 -14.74 29.37 -5.71
CA GLU A 628 -14.94 30.32 -6.82
C GLU A 628 -13.65 31.08 -7.16
N TRP A 629 -12.87 31.47 -6.14
CA TRP A 629 -11.60 32.16 -6.37
C TRP A 629 -10.53 31.25 -6.99
N VAL A 630 -10.48 29.97 -6.62
CA VAL A 630 -9.59 28.99 -7.27
C VAL A 630 -9.95 28.85 -8.76
N GLY A 631 -11.24 28.83 -9.09
CA GLY A 631 -11.76 29.08 -10.44
C GLY A 631 -11.56 27.98 -11.49
N ASP A 632 -10.75 26.96 -11.20
CA ASP A 632 -10.50 25.82 -12.10
C ASP A 632 -10.94 24.49 -11.45
N ALA A 633 -12.11 23.99 -11.84
CA ALA A 633 -12.59 22.67 -11.44
C ALA A 633 -11.60 21.54 -11.79
N MET A 634 -10.74 21.75 -12.78
CA MET A 634 -9.68 20.82 -13.20
C MET A 634 -8.62 20.58 -12.13
N HIS A 635 -8.22 21.63 -11.39
CA HIS A 635 -7.23 21.52 -10.31
C HIS A 635 -7.84 20.87 -9.06
N ASN A 636 -9.09 21.23 -8.72
CA ASN A 636 -9.86 20.59 -7.65
C ASN A 636 -10.03 19.08 -7.93
N ASN A 637 -10.35 18.74 -9.17
CA ASN A 637 -10.47 17.36 -9.63
C ASN A 637 -9.14 16.60 -9.61
N LEU A 638 -8.00 17.23 -9.92
CA LEU A 638 -6.69 16.55 -9.88
C LEU A 638 -6.36 16.01 -8.48
N ILE A 639 -6.70 16.74 -7.42
CA ILE A 639 -6.54 16.28 -6.03
C ILE A 639 -7.45 15.07 -5.75
N ASN A 640 -8.73 15.18 -6.13
CA ASN A 640 -9.71 14.10 -5.94
C ASN A 640 -9.30 12.83 -6.73
N TRP A 641 -8.85 12.97 -7.97
CA TRP A 641 -8.34 11.87 -8.79
C TRP A 641 -7.04 11.29 -8.24
N ALA A 642 -6.13 12.12 -7.72
CA ALA A 642 -4.92 11.63 -7.06
C ALA A 642 -5.23 10.79 -5.81
N LYS A 643 -6.28 11.15 -5.06
CA LYS A 643 -6.79 10.36 -3.92
C LYS A 643 -7.52 9.09 -4.38
N SER A 644 -8.49 9.21 -5.29
CA SER A 644 -9.36 8.11 -5.73
C SER A 644 -8.69 7.07 -6.63
N PHE A 645 -7.66 7.48 -7.39
CA PHE A 645 -7.00 6.65 -8.40
C PHE A 645 -5.49 6.49 -8.17
N GLN A 646 -4.93 7.08 -7.10
CA GLN A 646 -3.52 6.93 -6.69
C GLN A 646 -2.49 7.27 -7.80
N ILE A 647 -2.85 8.18 -8.72
CA ILE A 647 -2.14 8.44 -9.99
C ILE A 647 -0.66 8.88 -9.89
N PHE A 648 -0.18 9.13 -8.67
CA PHE A 648 1.18 9.58 -8.35
C PHE A 648 2.04 8.50 -7.67
N GLN A 649 1.50 7.30 -7.46
CA GLN A 649 2.27 6.13 -7.03
C GLN A 649 2.87 5.40 -8.25
N GLY A 650 3.92 4.61 -8.02
CA GLY A 650 4.45 3.71 -9.03
C GLY A 650 3.48 2.56 -9.29
N ILE A 651 3.56 1.95 -10.47
CA ILE A 651 2.74 0.81 -10.87
C ILE A 651 3.50 -0.49 -10.59
N ILE A 652 2.86 -1.39 -9.86
CA ILE A 652 3.27 -2.78 -9.62
C ILE A 652 2.45 -3.69 -10.54
N ILE A 653 3.07 -4.73 -11.09
CA ILE A 653 2.38 -5.83 -11.76
C ILE A 653 2.60 -7.07 -10.91
N ASN A 654 1.57 -7.51 -10.20
CA ASN A 654 1.71 -8.62 -9.26
C ASN A 654 1.75 -9.98 -9.96
N LYS A 655 1.99 -11.05 -9.19
CA LYS A 655 2.07 -12.44 -9.71
C LYS A 655 0.78 -12.94 -10.37
N ASN A 656 -0.36 -12.29 -10.11
CA ASN A 656 -1.66 -12.60 -10.71
C ASN A 656 -1.95 -11.75 -11.96
N TYR A 657 -0.98 -10.94 -12.41
CA TYR A 657 -1.10 -10.00 -13.54
C TYR A 657 -2.15 -8.91 -13.33
N LYS A 658 -2.40 -8.53 -12.07
CA LYS A 658 -3.12 -7.29 -11.74
C LYS A 658 -2.14 -6.11 -11.65
N ILE A 659 -2.65 -4.94 -11.98
CA ILE A 659 -1.98 -3.67 -11.70
C ILE A 659 -2.44 -3.17 -10.34
N GLU A 660 -1.46 -2.86 -9.50
CA GLU A 660 -1.61 -2.31 -8.16
C GLU A 660 -0.73 -1.07 -8.04
N SER A 661 -1.14 -0.10 -7.23
CA SER A 661 -0.34 1.10 -6.93
C SER A 661 0.71 0.77 -5.87
N SER A 662 1.84 1.46 -5.89
CA SER A 662 2.93 1.22 -4.94
C SER A 662 2.64 1.80 -3.56
N ASN A 663 2.92 1.02 -2.52
CA ASN A 663 2.77 1.43 -1.12
C ASN A 663 3.54 2.71 -0.80
N LYS A 664 4.75 2.89 -1.37
CA LYS A 664 5.54 4.11 -1.24
C LYS A 664 5.62 4.93 -2.52
N ARG A 665 5.83 6.24 -2.36
CA ARG A 665 6.04 7.20 -3.44
C ARG A 665 7.51 7.27 -3.84
N ALA A 666 7.80 6.88 -5.08
CA ALA A 666 9.14 6.98 -5.65
C ALA A 666 9.44 8.33 -6.32
N VAL A 667 8.41 9.14 -6.60
CA VAL A 667 8.48 10.29 -7.48
C VAL A 667 7.97 11.55 -6.78
N ASN A 668 8.79 12.60 -6.76
CA ASN A 668 8.39 13.98 -6.44
C ASN A 668 8.12 14.74 -7.73
N PHE A 669 7.24 15.74 -7.69
CA PHE A 669 6.96 16.58 -8.85
C PHE A 669 7.66 17.94 -8.75
N THR A 670 8.29 18.37 -9.84
CA THR A 670 8.93 19.70 -9.93
C THR A 670 7.98 20.77 -10.46
N LYS A 671 6.83 20.35 -11.03
CA LYS A 671 5.78 21.21 -11.61
C LYS A 671 4.42 20.54 -11.45
N ILE A 672 3.35 21.35 -11.40
CA ILE A 672 1.97 20.87 -11.44
C ILE A 672 1.73 20.08 -12.75
N PRO A 673 1.11 18.88 -12.70
CA PRO A 673 0.72 18.12 -13.88
C PRO A 673 -0.21 18.92 -14.80
N GLU A 674 0.03 18.85 -16.11
CA GLU A 674 -0.88 19.43 -17.09
C GLU A 674 -2.12 18.53 -17.23
N VAL A 675 -3.31 19.11 -17.06
CA VAL A 675 -4.60 18.40 -17.17
C VAL A 675 -5.38 18.94 -18.35
N ASN A 676 -5.59 18.11 -19.36
CA ASN A 676 -6.32 18.46 -20.58
C ASN A 676 -7.72 17.83 -20.55
N SER A 677 -8.78 18.61 -20.78
CA SER A 677 -10.12 18.08 -21.02
C SER A 677 -10.17 17.52 -22.45
N ASN A 678 -10.31 16.20 -22.57
CA ASN A 678 -10.22 15.47 -23.82
C ASN A 678 -11.44 14.53 -23.94
N SER A 679 -12.58 15.07 -24.37
CA SER A 679 -13.77 14.26 -24.65
C SER A 679 -13.64 13.59 -26.02
N LYS A 680 -13.19 12.33 -26.04
CA LYS A 680 -13.05 11.51 -27.26
C LYS A 680 -13.65 10.13 -27.08
N PHE A 681 -14.17 9.57 -28.17
CA PHE A 681 -14.77 8.23 -28.18
C PHE A 681 -14.05 7.36 -29.19
N ASN A 682 -13.43 6.29 -28.72
CA ASN A 682 -12.56 5.42 -29.48
C ASN A 682 -12.99 3.96 -29.30
N LEU A 683 -13.29 3.27 -30.40
CA LEU A 683 -13.37 1.80 -30.45
C LEU A 683 -11.99 1.28 -30.88
N ASN A 684 -11.36 0.44 -30.04
CA ASN A 684 -10.09 -0.21 -30.33
C ASN A 684 -10.31 -1.72 -30.43
N ILE A 685 -9.88 -2.33 -31.54
CA ILE A 685 -9.81 -3.79 -31.68
C ILE A 685 -8.34 -4.21 -31.50
N MET A 686 -8.10 -5.27 -30.72
CA MET A 686 -6.74 -5.69 -30.33
C MET A 686 -6.61 -7.21 -30.29
N LYS A 687 -5.49 -7.74 -30.81
CA LYS A 687 -5.11 -9.17 -30.67
C LYS A 687 -3.93 -9.29 -29.69
N PRO A 688 -4.10 -9.92 -28.51
CA PRO A 688 -3.03 -10.02 -27.53
C PRO A 688 -1.89 -10.93 -28.00
N SER A 689 -0.67 -10.44 -27.84
CA SER A 689 0.58 -11.12 -28.21
C SER A 689 1.25 -11.87 -27.05
N THR A 690 0.96 -11.49 -25.80
CA THR A 690 1.56 -12.09 -24.58
C THR A 690 0.52 -12.33 -23.49
N LYS A 691 0.69 -13.35 -22.63
CA LYS A 691 -0.26 -13.67 -21.53
C LYS A 691 -0.55 -12.51 -20.58
N LEU A 692 0.44 -11.62 -20.39
CA LEU A 692 0.26 -10.37 -19.67
C LEU A 692 -0.73 -9.46 -20.39
N GLU A 693 -0.61 -9.28 -21.70
CA GLU A 693 -1.50 -8.44 -22.52
C GLU A 693 -2.99 -8.83 -22.42
N GLU A 694 -3.34 -10.12 -22.55
CA GLU A 694 -4.73 -10.58 -22.32
C GLU A 694 -5.20 -10.23 -20.89
N LYS A 695 -4.37 -10.50 -19.88
CA LYS A 695 -4.73 -10.24 -18.48
C LYS A 695 -4.93 -8.75 -18.21
N LEU A 696 -4.10 -7.92 -18.78
CA LEU A 696 -4.18 -6.46 -18.68
C LEU A 696 -5.39 -5.90 -19.42
N ILE A 697 -5.63 -6.32 -20.66
CA ILE A 697 -6.84 -5.98 -21.43
C ILE A 697 -8.10 -6.49 -20.72
N SER A 698 -8.02 -7.62 -20.00
CA SER A 698 -9.12 -8.11 -19.17
C SER A 698 -9.45 -7.24 -17.95
N HIS A 699 -8.67 -6.19 -17.67
CA HIS A 699 -8.99 -5.13 -16.71
C HIS A 699 -9.29 -3.76 -17.40
N ASN A 700 -9.56 -3.77 -18.72
CA ASN A 700 -9.88 -2.64 -19.62
C ASN A 700 -8.83 -1.53 -19.82
N ILE A 701 -7.70 -1.56 -19.10
CA ILE A 701 -6.65 -0.56 -19.27
C ILE A 701 -5.76 -0.99 -20.45
N ASN A 702 -5.53 -0.10 -21.41
CA ASN A 702 -4.69 -0.36 -22.59
C ASN A 702 -3.26 0.14 -22.34
N ILE A 703 -2.47 -0.62 -21.58
CA ILE A 703 -1.36 -0.05 -20.79
C ILE A 703 -0.05 0.09 -21.58
N PHE A 704 0.12 -0.54 -22.76
CA PHE A 704 1.46 -0.69 -23.36
C PHE A 704 1.50 -0.56 -24.88
N SER A 705 2.49 0.19 -25.40
CA SER A 705 3.11 -0.16 -26.68
C SER A 705 3.97 -1.41 -26.44
N ILE A 706 3.39 -2.57 -26.78
CA ILE A 706 3.82 -3.89 -26.27
C ILE A 706 5.26 -4.29 -26.64
N GLU A 707 5.86 -3.67 -27.66
CA GLU A 707 7.22 -3.98 -28.17
C GLU A 707 8.33 -3.98 -27.08
N ASN A 708 8.15 -3.31 -25.94
CA ASN A 708 9.20 -3.15 -24.92
C ASN A 708 8.98 -3.90 -23.59
N LEU A 709 7.89 -4.65 -23.39
CA LEU A 709 7.63 -5.31 -22.10
C LEU A 709 8.69 -6.36 -21.72
N ASN A 710 9.22 -7.10 -22.71
CA ASN A 710 10.31 -8.06 -22.53
C ASN A 710 11.66 -7.41 -22.12
N THR A 711 11.73 -6.07 -22.05
CA THR A 711 12.94 -5.31 -21.67
C THR A 711 12.85 -4.67 -20.28
N ILE A 712 11.75 -4.89 -19.55
CA ILE A 712 11.54 -4.28 -18.23
C ILE A 712 12.16 -5.19 -17.16
N PRO A 713 13.24 -4.77 -16.48
CA PRO A 713 13.89 -5.59 -15.47
C PRO A 713 13.02 -5.72 -14.21
N PHE A 714 13.29 -6.74 -13.42
CA PHE A 714 12.64 -7.06 -12.13
C PHE A 714 11.16 -7.53 -12.22
N ILE A 715 10.55 -7.52 -13.40
CA ILE A 715 9.25 -8.18 -13.66
C ILE A 715 9.50 -9.64 -14.05
N ILE A 716 8.88 -10.58 -13.32
CA ILE A 716 8.98 -12.02 -13.60
C ILE A 716 7.97 -12.40 -14.68
N SER A 717 8.44 -12.75 -15.88
CA SER A 717 7.56 -13.12 -17.00
C SER A 717 8.02 -14.37 -17.77
N ASN A 718 7.32 -15.49 -17.54
CA ASN A 718 7.40 -16.68 -18.41
C ASN A 718 6.25 -16.62 -19.44
N PHE A 719 6.50 -16.06 -20.62
CA PHE A 719 5.49 -16.00 -21.69
C PHE A 719 5.67 -17.15 -22.71
N LYS A 720 4.59 -17.91 -22.91
CA LYS A 720 4.39 -18.81 -24.06
C LYS A 720 3.02 -18.52 -24.70
N ASN A 721 2.89 -18.92 -25.96
CA ASN A 721 1.92 -18.41 -26.95
C ASN A 721 0.43 -18.43 -26.57
N PHE A 722 -0.32 -17.58 -27.29
CA PHE A 722 -1.77 -17.39 -27.17
C PHE A 722 -2.63 -18.34 -28.03
N ARG A 723 -3.90 -18.49 -27.61
CA ARG A 723 -5.04 -18.94 -28.43
C ARG A 723 -5.59 -17.79 -29.29
N ASP A 724 -6.38 -18.13 -30.31
CA ASP A 724 -6.94 -17.18 -31.28
C ASP A 724 -8.21 -16.45 -30.79
N TYR A 725 -8.04 -15.48 -29.89
CA TYR A 725 -9.08 -14.53 -29.49
C TYR A 725 -8.72 -13.09 -29.90
N VAL A 726 -9.75 -12.26 -30.03
CA VAL A 726 -9.69 -10.82 -30.30
C VAL A 726 -10.43 -10.10 -29.19
N HIS A 727 -9.82 -9.04 -28.64
CA HIS A 727 -10.46 -8.18 -27.66
C HIS A 727 -10.98 -6.91 -28.33
N VAL A 728 -12.20 -6.53 -27.97
CA VAL A 728 -12.86 -5.32 -28.43
C VAL A 728 -13.01 -4.40 -27.23
N LEU A 729 -12.43 -3.20 -27.30
CA LEU A 729 -12.42 -2.20 -26.23
C LEU A 729 -13.13 -0.93 -26.70
N PHE A 730 -14.17 -0.54 -25.99
CA PHE A 730 -14.87 0.73 -26.21
C PHE A 730 -14.47 1.73 -25.13
N LYS A 731 -13.99 2.91 -25.53
CA LYS A 731 -13.44 3.93 -24.62
C LYS A 731 -14.11 5.28 -24.82
N CYS A 732 -14.58 5.85 -23.71
CA CYS A 732 -14.91 7.27 -23.59
C CYS A 732 -13.79 7.94 -22.79
N GLU A 733 -12.90 8.65 -23.46
CA GLU A 733 -11.90 9.53 -22.85
C GLU A 733 -12.60 10.82 -22.39
N ARG A 734 -12.22 11.35 -21.22
CA ARG A 734 -12.72 12.63 -20.69
C ARG A 734 -11.62 13.57 -20.26
N TYR A 735 -10.57 13.07 -19.60
CA TYR A 735 -9.44 13.86 -19.14
C TYR A 735 -8.12 13.14 -19.41
N GLU A 736 -7.10 13.92 -19.73
CA GLU A 736 -5.72 13.48 -19.93
C GLU A 736 -4.82 14.23 -18.93
N ILE A 737 -3.97 13.49 -18.23
CA ILE A 737 -3.02 14.03 -17.25
C ILE A 737 -1.60 13.71 -17.74
N LEU A 738 -0.75 14.73 -17.85
CA LEU A 738 0.61 14.62 -18.39
C LEU A 738 1.66 14.79 -17.29
N LEU A 739 2.52 13.77 -17.15
CA LEU A 739 3.56 13.60 -16.13
C LEU A 739 4.94 13.38 -16.81
N ASN A 740 5.30 14.32 -17.68
CA ASN A 740 6.53 14.27 -18.48
C ASN A 740 7.81 14.24 -17.61
N ASN A 741 8.92 13.68 -18.13
CA ASN A 741 10.23 13.60 -17.43
C ASN A 741 10.69 14.92 -16.78
N ASN A 742 10.37 16.07 -17.37
CA ASN A 742 10.78 17.38 -16.85
C ASN A 742 9.98 17.83 -15.61
N CYS A 743 8.92 17.10 -15.28
CA CYS A 743 8.02 17.36 -14.15
C CYS A 743 8.26 16.40 -12.97
N ILE A 744 9.18 15.44 -13.09
CA ILE A 744 9.37 14.34 -12.12
C ILE A 744 10.83 14.12 -11.73
N GLU A 745 11.07 13.91 -10.44
CA GLU A 745 12.38 13.57 -9.85
C GLU A 745 12.23 12.43 -8.82
N PRO A 746 13.25 11.58 -8.61
CA PRO A 746 13.17 10.52 -7.60
C PRO A 746 13.16 11.09 -6.18
N THR A 747 12.40 10.48 -5.27
CA THR A 747 12.43 10.87 -3.84
C THR A 747 13.78 10.50 -3.20
N LYS A 748 14.23 11.29 -2.23
CA LYS A 748 15.49 11.03 -1.51
C LYS A 748 15.49 9.67 -0.79
N GLU A 749 14.33 9.24 -0.28
CA GLU A 749 14.16 7.92 0.34
C GLU A 749 14.36 6.81 -0.70
N PHE A 750 13.71 6.92 -1.86
CA PHE A 750 13.85 5.96 -2.95
C PHE A 750 15.29 5.90 -3.50
N GLU A 751 15.97 7.03 -3.67
CA GLU A 751 17.39 7.04 -4.06
C GLU A 751 18.29 6.32 -3.04
N LEU A 752 18.01 6.49 -1.74
CA LEU A 752 18.77 5.87 -0.66
C LEU A 752 18.55 4.36 -0.61
N GLU A 753 17.30 3.88 -0.71
CA GLU A 753 17.00 2.45 -0.75
C GLU A 753 17.59 1.76 -1.98
N ILE A 754 17.63 2.44 -3.12
CA ILE A 754 18.34 1.93 -4.30
C ILE A 754 19.85 1.81 -4.06
N GLU A 755 20.52 2.79 -3.46
CA GLU A 755 21.96 2.63 -3.14
C GLU A 755 22.20 1.54 -2.09
N LYS A 756 21.36 1.42 -1.06
CA LYS A 756 21.42 0.31 -0.09
C LYS A 756 21.31 -1.05 -0.80
N ALA A 757 20.29 -1.23 -1.64
CA ALA A 757 20.09 -2.45 -2.43
C ALA A 757 21.29 -2.75 -3.35
N LEU A 758 21.85 -1.70 -3.98
CA LEU A 758 23.04 -1.82 -4.81
C LEU A 758 24.30 -2.20 -4.03
N VAL A 759 24.46 -1.84 -2.75
CA VAL A 759 25.63 -2.25 -1.95
C VAL A 759 25.54 -3.71 -1.47
N THR A 760 24.38 -4.37 -1.57
CA THR A 760 24.25 -5.79 -1.19
C THR A 760 24.97 -6.76 -2.14
N MET A 761 25.33 -7.95 -1.62
CA MET A 761 25.83 -9.07 -2.42
C MET A 761 24.76 -9.72 -3.33
N LYS A 762 23.46 -9.57 -3.02
CA LYS A 762 22.33 -10.05 -3.84
C LYS A 762 21.50 -8.88 -4.41
N PRO A 763 22.10 -7.99 -5.22
CA PRO A 763 21.49 -6.72 -5.58
C PRO A 763 20.25 -6.88 -6.44
N LEU A 764 20.14 -7.94 -7.26
CA LEU A 764 18.95 -8.17 -8.09
C LEU A 764 17.70 -8.44 -7.23
N LYS A 765 17.85 -9.23 -6.16
CA LYS A 765 16.78 -9.51 -5.20
C LYS A 765 16.44 -8.27 -4.36
N ALA A 766 17.46 -7.58 -3.83
CA ALA A 766 17.25 -6.36 -3.04
C ALA A 766 16.59 -5.25 -3.87
N LEU A 767 17.01 -5.05 -5.12
CA LEU A 767 16.34 -4.11 -6.05
C LEU A 767 14.91 -4.53 -6.33
N GLN A 768 14.64 -5.82 -6.54
CA GLN A 768 13.27 -6.32 -6.71
C GLN A 768 12.39 -6.03 -5.49
N GLU A 769 12.91 -6.20 -4.28
CA GLU A 769 12.21 -5.83 -3.04
C GLU A 769 11.90 -4.33 -2.98
N VAL A 770 12.84 -3.46 -3.31
CA VAL A 770 12.60 -1.99 -3.42
C VAL A 770 11.55 -1.68 -4.49
N PHE A 771 11.63 -2.24 -5.70
CA PHE A 771 10.63 -1.99 -6.74
C PHE A 771 9.26 -2.63 -6.44
N ASN A 772 9.17 -3.64 -5.56
CA ASN A 772 7.89 -4.14 -5.06
C ASN A 772 7.22 -3.19 -4.04
N GLU A 773 7.99 -2.31 -3.38
CA GLU A 773 7.47 -1.33 -2.42
C GLU A 773 7.16 0.03 -3.09
N TYR A 774 8.00 0.42 -4.05
CA TYR A 774 7.99 1.72 -4.74
C TYR A 774 7.40 1.70 -6.16
N GLY A 775 7.10 0.52 -6.71
CA GLY A 775 6.59 0.32 -8.07
C GLY A 775 7.68 -0.03 -9.08
N HIS A 776 7.35 -0.83 -10.09
CA HIS A 776 8.27 -1.16 -11.18
C HIS A 776 8.26 -0.11 -12.31
N LEU A 777 7.12 0.55 -12.48
CA LEU A 777 6.76 1.37 -13.62
C LEU A 777 6.22 2.72 -13.17
N PHE A 778 6.31 3.74 -14.02
CA PHE A 778 5.66 5.03 -13.80
C PHE A 778 5.03 5.53 -15.11
N PRO A 779 3.73 5.88 -15.13
CA PRO A 779 3.06 6.41 -16.31
C PRO A 779 3.40 7.89 -16.53
N GLN A 780 3.69 8.28 -17.76
CA GLN A 780 3.90 9.70 -18.11
C GLN A 780 2.66 10.36 -18.71
N ARG A 781 1.64 9.56 -19.03
CA ARG A 781 0.34 10.00 -19.55
C ARG A 781 -0.74 9.10 -18.97
N ILE A 782 -1.81 9.69 -18.44
CA ILE A 782 -2.91 8.98 -17.80
C ILE A 782 -4.22 9.48 -18.40
N ILE A 783 -5.10 8.59 -18.82
CA ILE A 783 -6.41 8.94 -19.37
C ILE A 783 -7.52 8.47 -18.42
N LEU A 784 -8.34 9.41 -17.98
CA LEU A 784 -9.54 9.19 -17.17
C LEU A 784 -10.79 9.27 -18.06
N GLY A 785 -11.76 8.42 -17.78
CA GLY A 785 -12.95 8.29 -18.60
C GLY A 785 -13.81 7.09 -18.19
N ARG A 786 -14.40 6.38 -19.17
CA ARG A 786 -15.08 5.09 -18.95
C ARG A 786 -14.77 4.09 -20.05
N SER A 787 -14.81 2.80 -19.73
CA SER A 787 -14.44 1.72 -20.63
C SER A 787 -15.39 0.52 -20.58
N LEU A 788 -15.61 -0.11 -21.73
CA LEU A 788 -16.26 -1.41 -21.88
C LEU A 788 -15.39 -2.35 -22.71
N LYS A 789 -15.59 -3.67 -22.55
CA LYS A 789 -14.88 -4.71 -23.31
C LYS A 789 -15.81 -5.84 -23.78
N ASN A 790 -15.39 -6.58 -24.81
CA ASN A 790 -15.80 -7.97 -25.03
C ASN A 790 -14.63 -8.78 -25.63
N ILE A 791 -14.73 -10.12 -25.62
CA ILE A 791 -13.75 -11.07 -26.15
C ILE A 791 -14.47 -11.93 -27.21
N VAL A 792 -13.96 -11.93 -28.44
CA VAL A 792 -14.53 -12.64 -29.60
C VAL A 792 -13.53 -13.68 -30.09
N SER A 793 -13.99 -14.84 -30.59
CA SER A 793 -13.08 -15.86 -31.15
C SER A 793 -12.74 -15.55 -32.61
N MET A 794 -11.54 -15.90 -33.09
CA MET A 794 -11.24 -15.76 -34.52
C MET A 794 -11.97 -16.75 -35.43
N ILE A 795 -12.62 -17.78 -34.88
CA ILE A 795 -13.42 -18.74 -35.65
C ILE A 795 -14.68 -18.06 -36.18
N ASP A 796 -15.25 -17.14 -35.39
CA ASP A 796 -16.43 -16.33 -35.76
C ASP A 796 -16.11 -15.29 -36.85
N LEU A 797 -14.84 -14.89 -36.98
CA LEU A 797 -14.34 -13.89 -37.94
C LEU A 797 -13.90 -14.50 -39.28
N SER A 798 -14.62 -15.52 -39.75
CA SER A 798 -14.22 -16.32 -40.92
C SER A 798 -14.46 -15.65 -42.29
N SER A 799 -15.15 -14.50 -42.34
CA SER A 799 -15.25 -13.69 -43.56
C SER A 799 -13.91 -13.01 -43.91
N THR A 800 -13.50 -13.14 -45.17
CA THR A 800 -12.12 -12.86 -45.62
C THR A 800 -11.72 -11.38 -45.64
N GLU A 801 -12.65 -10.44 -45.45
CA GLU A 801 -12.38 -9.00 -45.50
C GLU A 801 -11.81 -8.42 -44.19
N LEU A 802 -12.10 -9.04 -43.03
CA LEU A 802 -11.73 -8.47 -41.73
C LEU A 802 -10.28 -8.77 -41.27
N LYS A 803 -9.64 -9.82 -41.82
CA LYS A 803 -8.31 -10.28 -41.34
C LYS A 803 -7.17 -9.26 -41.49
N ASN A 804 -7.31 -8.26 -42.36
CA ASN A 804 -6.24 -7.32 -42.69
C ASN A 804 -6.28 -5.99 -41.91
N ASN A 805 -7.39 -5.65 -41.24
CA ASN A 805 -7.62 -4.33 -40.60
C ASN A 805 -7.93 -4.41 -39.09
N LEU A 806 -7.39 -5.41 -38.38
CA LEU A 806 -7.73 -5.67 -36.97
C LEU A 806 -7.06 -4.73 -35.92
N THR A 807 -6.55 -3.57 -36.33
CA THR A 807 -5.91 -2.57 -35.44
C THR A 807 -6.49 -1.16 -35.62
N ASP A 808 -7.71 -1.05 -36.12
CA ASP A 808 -8.36 0.24 -36.36
C ASP A 808 -8.84 0.87 -35.03
N LYS A 809 -8.35 2.10 -34.76
CA LYS A 809 -8.95 3.00 -33.77
C LYS A 809 -10.04 3.82 -34.47
N ILE A 810 -11.31 3.50 -34.23
CA ILE A 810 -12.43 4.26 -34.82
C ILE A 810 -12.81 5.39 -33.87
N ASN A 811 -12.57 6.63 -34.29
CA ASN A 811 -12.93 7.83 -33.55
C ASN A 811 -14.35 8.28 -33.92
N ILE A 812 -15.31 8.13 -33.01
CA ILE A 812 -16.73 8.45 -33.22
C ILE A 812 -17.15 9.79 -32.58
N THR A 813 -16.18 10.64 -32.21
CA THR A 813 -16.44 11.87 -31.43
C THR A 813 -17.33 12.90 -32.15
N HIS A 814 -17.35 12.90 -33.49
CA HIS A 814 -18.16 13.83 -34.29
C HIS A 814 -19.69 13.65 -34.11
N TYR A 815 -20.13 12.46 -33.69
CA TYR A 815 -21.57 12.13 -33.60
C TYR A 815 -22.26 12.63 -32.32
N LEU A 816 -21.51 13.12 -31.33
CA LEU A 816 -22.05 13.51 -30.02
C LEU A 816 -22.39 15.01 -29.89
N THR A 817 -22.16 15.80 -30.93
CA THR A 817 -22.49 17.23 -30.95
C THR A 817 -23.94 17.52 -31.39
N GLN A 818 -24.70 16.51 -31.81
CA GLN A 818 -26.12 16.64 -32.12
C GLN A 818 -26.97 16.27 -30.89
N LYS A 819 -27.41 17.29 -30.13
CA LYS A 819 -28.41 17.10 -29.06
C LYS A 819 -29.76 16.75 -29.70
N GLY A 820 -30.20 15.51 -29.56
CA GLY A 820 -31.57 15.11 -29.92
C GLY A 820 -31.76 13.64 -30.27
N ASP A 821 -30.73 12.95 -30.76
CA ASP A 821 -30.83 11.54 -31.12
C ASP A 821 -30.53 10.61 -29.93
N TYR A 822 -31.43 9.66 -29.69
CA TYR A 822 -31.28 8.61 -28.67
C TYR A 822 -30.65 7.33 -29.24
N ASP A 823 -30.51 7.23 -30.56
CA ASP A 823 -30.02 6.04 -31.25
C ASP A 823 -28.49 5.90 -31.21
N LEU A 824 -28.03 4.64 -31.16
CA LEU A 824 -26.61 4.30 -31.26
C LEU A 824 -26.08 4.62 -32.68
N PRO A 825 -24.90 5.27 -32.83
CA PRO A 825 -24.37 5.63 -34.14
C PRO A 825 -24.36 4.45 -35.12
N THR A 826 -24.92 4.64 -36.32
CA THR A 826 -25.17 3.56 -37.29
C THR A 826 -23.90 2.79 -37.65
N GLU A 827 -22.75 3.46 -37.74
CA GLU A 827 -21.45 2.84 -37.97
C GLU A 827 -21.04 1.94 -36.79
N LEU A 828 -21.19 2.41 -35.54
CA LEU A 828 -20.90 1.61 -34.35
C LEU A 828 -21.83 0.39 -34.26
N LYS A 829 -23.12 0.57 -34.56
CA LYS A 829 -24.11 -0.53 -34.63
C LYS A 829 -23.71 -1.56 -35.70
N GLN A 830 -23.31 -1.10 -36.90
CA GLN A 830 -22.78 -1.99 -37.96
C GLN A 830 -21.50 -2.73 -37.53
N HIS A 831 -20.57 -2.07 -36.82
CA HIS A 831 -19.35 -2.71 -36.33
C HIS A 831 -19.64 -3.76 -35.24
N LEU A 832 -20.53 -3.47 -34.29
CA LEU A 832 -20.94 -4.45 -33.26
C LEU A 832 -21.68 -5.64 -33.89
N CYS A 833 -22.59 -5.41 -34.83
CA CYS A 833 -23.26 -6.48 -35.58
C CYS A 833 -22.29 -7.34 -36.42
N ARG A 834 -21.32 -6.71 -37.12
CA ARG A 834 -20.26 -7.43 -37.88
C ARG A 834 -19.40 -8.33 -37.00
N LEU A 835 -19.22 -7.96 -35.73
CA LEU A 835 -18.42 -8.70 -34.74
C LEU A 835 -19.28 -9.68 -33.90
N ASN A 836 -20.59 -9.79 -34.19
CA ASN A 836 -21.57 -10.57 -33.44
C ASN A 836 -21.60 -10.26 -31.92
N ILE A 837 -21.46 -8.98 -31.56
CA ILE A 837 -21.43 -8.51 -30.17
C ILE A 837 -22.85 -8.08 -29.77
N SER A 838 -23.47 -8.82 -28.85
CA SER A 838 -24.79 -8.50 -28.26
C SER A 838 -24.71 -7.68 -26.96
N PHE A 839 -23.59 -7.78 -26.24
CA PHE A 839 -23.34 -7.05 -24.99
C PHE A 839 -21.86 -6.69 -24.83
N LEU A 840 -21.58 -5.76 -23.91
CA LEU A 840 -20.24 -5.40 -23.47
C LEU A 840 -20.15 -5.46 -21.94
N LEU A 841 -18.93 -5.57 -21.40
CA LEU A 841 -18.66 -5.64 -19.96
C LEU A 841 -17.91 -4.40 -19.45
N THR A 842 -18.40 -3.82 -18.35
CA THR A 842 -17.68 -2.79 -17.58
C THR A 842 -16.42 -3.36 -16.88
N GLN A 843 -15.55 -2.48 -16.36
CA GLN A 843 -14.41 -2.91 -15.52
C GLN A 843 -14.83 -3.79 -14.34
N LYS A 844 -15.99 -3.49 -13.73
CA LYS A 844 -16.57 -4.24 -12.61
C LYS A 844 -17.38 -5.48 -13.03
N GLY A 845 -17.33 -5.88 -14.30
CA GLY A 845 -18.01 -7.08 -14.81
C GLY A 845 -19.51 -6.97 -15.01
N LYS A 846 -20.12 -5.79 -14.77
CA LYS A 846 -21.54 -5.56 -15.14
C LYS A 846 -21.69 -5.58 -16.66
N ILE A 847 -22.73 -6.28 -17.11
CA ILE A 847 -23.19 -6.34 -18.50
C ILE A 847 -23.83 -4.99 -18.87
N VAL A 848 -23.59 -4.55 -20.11
CA VAL A 848 -24.25 -3.43 -20.78
C VAL A 848 -24.69 -3.95 -22.13
N GLU A 849 -25.99 -4.02 -22.38
CA GLU A 849 -26.54 -4.45 -23.67
C GLU A 849 -26.41 -3.33 -24.71
N ASN A 850 -26.52 -3.68 -26.00
CA ASN A 850 -26.34 -2.70 -27.07
C ASN A 850 -27.34 -1.53 -27.01
N ASP A 851 -28.55 -1.77 -26.50
CA ASP A 851 -29.61 -0.76 -26.38
C ASP A 851 -29.39 0.19 -25.18
N ASP A 852 -28.62 -0.25 -24.16
CA ASP A 852 -28.20 0.59 -23.03
C ASP A 852 -26.94 1.43 -23.33
N LEU A 853 -26.25 1.13 -24.42
CA LEU A 853 -24.97 1.76 -24.76
C LEU A 853 -25.07 3.30 -24.96
N PRO A 854 -26.13 3.88 -25.56
CA PRO A 854 -26.34 5.34 -25.60
C PRO A 854 -26.47 5.96 -24.19
N ASN A 855 -27.26 5.33 -23.30
CA ASN A 855 -27.42 5.77 -21.91
C ASN A 855 -26.10 5.68 -21.13
N TRP A 856 -25.29 4.65 -21.41
CA TRP A 856 -23.97 4.50 -20.81
C TRP A 856 -23.00 5.60 -21.26
N ILE A 857 -23.04 5.99 -22.54
CA ILE A 857 -22.24 7.06 -23.14
C ILE A 857 -22.56 8.42 -22.50
N GLN A 858 -23.84 8.74 -22.32
CA GLN A 858 -24.26 10.02 -21.72
C GLN A 858 -23.88 10.12 -20.24
N ASN A 859 -24.01 9.03 -19.46
CA ASN A 859 -23.68 8.98 -18.03
C ASN A 859 -22.16 8.96 -17.70
N THR A 860 -21.31 9.48 -18.59
CA THR A 860 -19.85 9.47 -18.45
C THR A 860 -19.26 10.53 -17.52
N ILE A 861 -20.06 11.51 -17.09
CA ILE A 861 -19.58 12.63 -16.25
C ILE A 861 -19.40 12.22 -14.78
N ASN A 862 -20.32 11.41 -14.24
CA ASN A 862 -20.42 11.17 -12.78
C ASN A 862 -19.63 9.95 -12.28
N ASN A 863 -19.04 9.14 -13.17
CA ASN A 863 -18.40 7.87 -12.83
C ASN A 863 -17.11 7.68 -13.67
N LEU A 864 -16.06 8.45 -13.35
CA LEU A 864 -14.75 8.31 -13.99
C LEU A 864 -14.00 7.09 -13.44
N GLU A 865 -13.18 6.48 -14.29
CA GLU A 865 -12.21 5.42 -13.99
C GLU A 865 -10.92 5.66 -14.81
N ILE A 866 -9.78 5.07 -14.39
CA ILE A 866 -8.59 5.04 -15.26
C ILE A 866 -8.88 4.07 -16.40
N ILE A 867 -8.71 4.54 -17.65
CA ILE A 867 -8.93 3.72 -18.85
C ILE A 867 -7.68 3.53 -19.69
N GLU A 868 -6.64 4.34 -19.50
CA GLU A 868 -5.35 4.18 -20.19
C GLU A 868 -4.21 4.74 -19.34
N PHE A 869 -3.11 3.98 -19.27
CA PHE A 869 -1.79 4.45 -18.89
C PHE A 869 -0.92 4.40 -20.14
N ASP A 870 -0.19 5.48 -20.41
CA ASP A 870 0.59 5.64 -21.65
C ASP A 870 1.94 6.31 -21.35
N ASN A 871 2.87 6.24 -22.30
CA ASN A 871 4.27 6.68 -22.18
C ASN A 871 4.96 6.13 -20.92
N ILE A 872 4.67 4.89 -20.54
CA ILE A 872 5.17 4.27 -19.30
C ILE A 872 6.69 4.06 -19.37
N ILE A 873 7.38 4.47 -18.30
CA ILE A 873 8.82 4.23 -18.12
C ILE A 873 9.07 3.26 -16.95
N PRO A 874 10.08 2.37 -17.06
CA PRO A 874 10.61 1.67 -15.89
C PRO A 874 11.14 2.66 -14.86
N LEU A 875 10.76 2.50 -13.59
CA LEU A 875 11.00 3.49 -12.55
C LEU A 875 12.51 3.76 -12.34
N TYR A 876 13.37 2.75 -12.52
CA TYR A 876 14.84 2.97 -12.44
C TYR A 876 15.39 3.97 -13.48
N LYS A 877 14.63 4.35 -14.52
CA LYS A 877 15.06 5.33 -15.51
C LYS A 877 15.01 6.78 -15.01
N ILE A 878 14.28 7.10 -13.93
CA ILE A 878 14.28 8.44 -13.32
C ILE A 878 15.45 8.66 -12.35
N LEU A 879 16.19 7.61 -11.99
CA LEU A 879 17.34 7.67 -11.09
C LEU A 879 18.53 8.42 -11.70
N LYS A 880 19.46 8.83 -10.83
CA LYS A 880 20.73 9.45 -11.25
C LYS A 880 21.50 8.54 -12.20
N LYS A 881 22.23 9.16 -13.13
CA LYS A 881 23.01 8.50 -14.19
C LYS A 881 23.95 7.41 -13.67
N GLU A 882 24.50 7.57 -12.46
CA GLU A 882 25.37 6.59 -11.83
C GLU A 882 24.62 5.36 -11.32
N GLN A 883 23.56 5.54 -10.51
CA GLN A 883 22.66 4.45 -10.06
C GLN A 883 22.15 3.64 -11.24
N LYS A 884 21.67 4.34 -12.29
CA LYS A 884 21.20 3.70 -13.52
C LYS A 884 22.30 2.87 -14.18
N ARG A 885 23.53 3.36 -14.26
CA ARG A 885 24.67 2.57 -14.77
C ARG A 885 24.94 1.34 -13.90
N LYS A 886 24.94 1.47 -12.56
CA LYS A 886 25.13 0.33 -11.63
C LYS A 886 24.06 -0.75 -11.85
N ILE A 887 22.80 -0.35 -12.07
CA ILE A 887 21.68 -1.23 -12.42
C ILE A 887 21.86 -1.86 -13.80
N ASP A 888 22.21 -1.07 -14.83
CA ASP A 888 22.49 -1.56 -16.18
C ASP A 888 23.67 -2.56 -16.20
N ASP A 889 24.67 -2.38 -15.32
CA ASP A 889 25.82 -3.31 -15.17
C ASP A 889 25.37 -4.66 -14.56
N ILE A 890 24.43 -4.67 -13.58
CA ILE A 890 23.80 -5.90 -13.03
C ILE A 890 22.99 -6.65 -14.10
N LEU A 891 22.31 -5.92 -14.98
CA LEU A 891 21.36 -6.47 -15.95
C LEU A 891 21.98 -6.95 -17.26
N ARG A 892 23.33 -6.94 -17.39
CA ARG A 892 24.03 -7.45 -18.58
C ARG A 892 24.25 -8.96 -18.49
N ASP A 893 24.03 -9.65 -19.60
CA ASP A 893 24.35 -11.08 -19.78
C ASP A 893 25.86 -11.34 -20.05
N ASN A 894 26.74 -10.60 -19.38
CA ASN A 894 28.19 -10.71 -19.49
C ASN A 894 28.77 -11.41 -18.25
N PHE A 895 29.96 -12.00 -18.40
CA PHE A 895 30.75 -12.42 -17.24
C PHE A 895 31.24 -11.18 -16.49
N SER A 896 31.15 -11.25 -15.15
CA SER A 896 31.59 -10.23 -14.21
C SER A 896 32.18 -10.91 -12.96
N ILE A 897 32.93 -10.18 -12.14
CA ILE A 897 33.37 -10.67 -10.82
C ILE A 897 32.14 -10.70 -9.91
N ILE A 898 31.72 -11.90 -9.50
CA ILE A 898 30.53 -12.05 -8.65
C ILE A 898 30.86 -12.13 -7.16
N MET A 899 32.04 -12.66 -6.79
CA MET A 899 32.50 -12.73 -5.41
C MET A 899 34.04 -12.85 -5.39
N THR A 900 34.65 -12.33 -4.33
CA THR A 900 36.08 -12.44 -4.00
C THR A 900 36.23 -12.80 -2.53
N GLY A 901 37.32 -13.47 -2.17
CA GLY A 901 37.55 -13.86 -0.80
C GLY A 901 38.97 -14.33 -0.54
N ILE A 902 39.33 -14.38 0.74
CA ILE A 902 40.58 -14.93 1.24
C ILE A 902 40.26 -15.93 2.35
N THR A 903 40.92 -17.08 2.32
CA THR A 903 40.70 -18.16 3.28
C THR A 903 42.03 -18.61 3.85
N ASP A 904 42.16 -18.60 5.18
CA ASP A 904 43.34 -19.08 5.87
C ASP A 904 43.42 -20.61 5.90
N LEU A 905 44.66 -21.11 5.98
CA LEU A 905 45.00 -22.54 5.92
C LEU A 905 45.50 -23.09 7.27
N LYS A 906 45.22 -22.38 8.37
CA LYS A 906 45.74 -22.68 9.73
C LYS A 906 45.32 -24.03 10.30
N ASP A 907 44.29 -24.63 9.73
CA ASP A 907 43.69 -25.92 10.09
C ASP A 907 44.23 -27.11 9.28
N LEU A 908 45.17 -26.88 8.36
CA LEU A 908 45.81 -27.95 7.60
C LEU A 908 47.01 -28.54 8.35
N ASP A 909 47.20 -29.86 8.23
CA ASP A 909 48.39 -30.54 8.75
C ASP A 909 49.53 -30.51 7.71
N GLU A 910 50.64 -29.86 8.09
CA GLU A 910 51.85 -29.62 7.28
C GLU A 910 52.49 -30.92 6.73
N ASN A 911 52.29 -32.06 7.38
CA ASN A 911 52.92 -33.32 7.00
C ASN A 911 52.32 -33.95 5.73
N ASN A 912 51.17 -33.48 5.26
CA ASN A 912 50.52 -34.01 4.07
C ASN A 912 51.09 -33.42 2.78
N VAL A 913 51.24 -34.24 1.74
CA VAL A 913 51.69 -33.81 0.40
C VAL A 913 50.56 -33.11 -0.38
N GLU A 914 49.32 -33.43 -0.02
CA GLU A 914 48.08 -32.92 -0.62
C GLU A 914 47.06 -32.58 0.47
N HIS A 915 46.40 -31.43 0.35
CA HIS A 915 45.42 -30.94 1.31
C HIS A 915 44.11 -30.57 0.61
N TYR A 916 43.00 -30.75 1.33
CA TYR A 916 41.64 -30.50 0.83
C TYR A 916 40.96 -29.46 1.72
N LYS A 917 40.89 -28.20 1.26
CA LYS A 917 40.22 -27.12 2.00
C LYS A 917 38.86 -26.82 1.36
N ARG A 918 37.77 -27.05 2.11
CA ARG A 918 36.44 -26.58 1.72
C ARG A 918 36.35 -25.06 1.94
N ILE A 919 35.80 -24.35 0.96
CA ILE A 919 35.52 -22.92 1.01
C ILE A 919 34.03 -22.71 0.77
N ASP A 920 33.33 -22.23 1.79
CA ASP A 920 31.88 -21.98 1.74
C ASP A 920 31.57 -20.51 1.40
N LEU A 921 30.62 -20.33 0.48
CA LEU A 921 30.20 -19.03 -0.04
C LEU A 921 29.08 -18.44 0.80
N LYS A 922 29.26 -17.18 1.20
CA LYS A 922 28.24 -16.39 1.89
C LYS A 922 28.03 -15.09 1.12
N PRO A 923 26.86 -14.89 0.45
CA PRO A 923 25.72 -15.82 0.35
C PRO A 923 25.92 -16.93 -0.70
N SER A 924 25.15 -18.02 -0.58
CA SER A 924 25.10 -19.10 -1.58
C SER A 924 24.52 -18.64 -2.92
N LEU A 925 24.92 -19.33 -3.99
CA LEU A 925 24.57 -19.05 -5.39
C LEU A 925 23.28 -19.78 -5.81
N GLU A 926 22.67 -19.37 -6.93
CA GLU A 926 21.47 -20.02 -7.48
C GLU A 926 21.77 -21.08 -8.55
N ASN A 927 23.03 -21.18 -9.00
CA ASN A 927 23.47 -22.12 -10.03
C ASN A 927 24.98 -22.41 -9.89
N GLU A 928 25.43 -23.53 -10.44
CA GLU A 928 26.84 -23.96 -10.51
C GLU A 928 27.59 -23.39 -11.75
N ASP A 929 26.93 -22.61 -12.61
CA ASP A 929 27.53 -21.96 -13.79
C ASP A 929 28.45 -20.75 -13.43
N TYR A 930 29.37 -20.95 -12.48
CA TYR A 930 30.40 -20.02 -12.06
C TYR A 930 31.81 -20.60 -12.28
N LYS A 931 32.85 -19.76 -12.28
CA LYS A 931 34.23 -20.18 -12.55
C LYS A 931 35.17 -19.51 -11.54
N ILE A 932 36.03 -20.31 -10.94
CA ILE A 932 36.91 -19.91 -9.83
C ILE A 932 38.33 -19.70 -10.38
N PHE A 933 39.01 -18.68 -9.88
CA PHE A 933 40.43 -18.40 -10.12
C PHE A 933 41.08 -18.00 -8.80
N GLY A 934 42.34 -18.33 -8.58
CA GLY A 934 43.00 -18.07 -7.29
C GLY A 934 44.42 -18.59 -7.22
N SER A 935 45.07 -18.34 -6.09
CA SER A 935 46.47 -18.69 -5.82
C SER A 935 46.70 -18.84 -4.30
N ILE A 936 47.80 -19.49 -3.92
CA ILE A 936 48.32 -19.39 -2.55
C ILE A 936 49.17 -18.15 -2.44
N VAL A 937 48.94 -17.39 -1.37
CA VAL A 937 49.79 -16.29 -0.94
C VAL A 937 50.34 -16.57 0.45
N SER A 938 51.61 -16.22 0.67
CA SER A 938 52.24 -16.22 1.99
C SER A 938 51.60 -15.17 2.92
N GLU A 939 51.87 -15.25 4.22
CA GLU A 939 51.55 -14.20 5.22
C GLU A 939 51.99 -12.77 4.78
N ASN A 940 53.12 -12.66 4.06
CA ASN A 940 53.63 -11.41 3.49
C ASN A 940 53.01 -10.99 2.14
N ASN A 941 51.87 -11.58 1.74
CA ASN A 941 51.19 -11.33 0.46
C ASN A 941 52.08 -11.51 -0.79
N LEU A 942 52.89 -12.57 -0.84
CA LEU A 942 53.64 -12.98 -2.04
C LEU A 942 53.00 -14.24 -2.63
N LYS A 943 52.83 -14.28 -3.97
CA LYS A 943 52.37 -15.44 -4.73
C LYS A 943 53.38 -16.57 -4.61
N LEU A 944 52.94 -17.73 -4.13
CA LEU A 944 53.79 -18.91 -3.99
C LEU A 944 53.63 -19.82 -5.21
N GLU A 945 54.73 -20.07 -5.93
CA GLU A 945 54.74 -21.00 -7.09
C GLU A 945 55.03 -22.44 -6.68
N GLU A 946 55.43 -22.68 -5.43
CA GLU A 946 55.80 -24.01 -4.93
C GLU A 946 54.59 -24.85 -4.49
N PHE A 947 53.39 -24.27 -4.52
CA PHE A 947 52.12 -24.94 -4.29
C PHE A 947 51.22 -24.83 -5.53
N TYR A 948 50.66 -25.94 -5.97
CA TYR A 948 49.58 -25.98 -6.95
C TYR A 948 48.23 -25.92 -6.24
N VAL A 949 47.27 -25.19 -6.82
CA VAL A 949 45.88 -25.14 -6.36
C VAL A 949 44.95 -25.48 -7.51
N ASP A 950 44.05 -26.44 -7.27
CA ASP A 950 42.97 -26.79 -8.18
C ASP A 950 41.61 -26.56 -7.51
N PHE A 951 40.66 -25.97 -8.23
CA PHE A 951 39.36 -25.58 -7.69
C PHE A 951 38.26 -26.50 -8.22
N ARG A 952 38.04 -27.62 -7.52
CA ARG A 952 37.15 -28.72 -7.91
C ARG A 952 35.97 -28.88 -6.97
N LEU A 953 35.09 -29.83 -7.30
CA LEU A 953 33.96 -30.27 -6.48
C LEU A 953 33.13 -29.08 -5.95
N HIS A 954 32.75 -28.20 -6.87
CA HIS A 954 31.97 -27.00 -6.56
C HIS A 954 30.47 -27.27 -6.68
N ASP A 955 29.72 -26.70 -5.75
CA ASP A 955 28.27 -26.72 -5.66
C ASP A 955 27.76 -25.28 -5.44
N PHE A 956 26.45 -25.11 -5.23
CA PHE A 956 25.84 -23.79 -5.01
C PHE A 956 26.21 -23.13 -3.66
N ASN A 957 26.77 -23.88 -2.70
CA ASN A 957 27.20 -23.40 -1.39
C ASN A 957 28.72 -23.18 -1.27
N GLY A 958 29.55 -23.78 -2.12
CA GLY A 958 31.00 -23.77 -1.93
C GLY A 958 31.78 -24.60 -2.94
N PHE A 959 33.10 -24.63 -2.75
CA PHE A 959 34.03 -25.38 -3.57
C PHE A 959 35.21 -25.91 -2.75
N TYR A 960 35.94 -26.89 -3.29
CA TYR A 960 37.17 -27.38 -2.67
C TYR A 960 38.39 -26.78 -3.38
N ALA A 961 39.29 -26.20 -2.60
CA ALA A 961 40.66 -25.94 -2.99
C ALA A 961 41.50 -27.19 -2.67
N ILE A 962 41.94 -27.89 -3.70
CA ILE A 962 42.88 -29.01 -3.61
C ILE A 962 44.28 -28.42 -3.76
N ILE A 963 45.11 -28.57 -2.73
CA ILE A 963 46.43 -27.96 -2.66
C ILE A 963 47.48 -29.06 -2.69
N LYS A 964 48.41 -29.01 -3.64
CA LYS A 964 49.53 -29.96 -3.75
C LYS A 964 50.87 -29.24 -3.63
N LYS A 965 51.77 -29.75 -2.78
CA LYS A 965 53.13 -29.25 -2.62
C LYS A 965 54.00 -29.76 -3.78
N LEU A 966 54.54 -28.85 -4.60
CA LEU A 966 55.28 -29.19 -5.83
C LEU A 966 56.79 -29.36 -5.61
N LYS A 967 57.35 -28.75 -4.55
CA LYS A 967 58.79 -28.77 -4.27
C LYS A 967 59.07 -29.00 -2.78
N LEU A 968 60.26 -29.49 -2.48
CA LEU A 968 60.78 -29.52 -1.11
C LEU A 968 61.05 -28.08 -0.64
N THR A 969 60.05 -27.46 -0.02
CA THR A 969 60.15 -26.12 0.59
C THR A 969 60.02 -26.17 2.09
N SER A 970 60.70 -25.22 2.75
CA SER A 970 60.55 -24.91 4.19
C SER A 970 59.42 -23.91 4.46
N ILE A 971 58.45 -23.78 3.55
CA ILE A 971 57.32 -22.86 3.69
C ILE A 971 56.19 -23.60 4.40
N ASP A 972 55.87 -23.11 5.60
CA ASP A 972 54.76 -23.56 6.43
C ASP A 972 53.43 -23.14 5.77
N ILE A 973 52.66 -24.13 5.31
CA ILE A 973 51.36 -23.92 4.66
C ILE A 973 50.31 -23.35 5.62
N THR A 974 50.42 -23.59 6.92
CA THR A 974 49.43 -23.13 7.92
C THR A 974 49.42 -21.61 8.09
N LYS A 975 50.54 -20.96 7.71
CA LYS A 975 50.69 -19.49 7.65
C LYS A 975 50.30 -18.87 6.31
N CYS A 976 49.86 -19.69 5.36
CA CYS A 976 49.46 -19.24 4.03
C CYS A 976 47.94 -19.02 3.93
N ASN A 977 47.53 -18.25 2.94
CA ASN A 977 46.13 -18.03 2.60
C ASN A 977 45.86 -18.42 1.15
N VAL A 978 44.66 -18.93 0.86
CA VAL A 978 44.15 -19.04 -0.51
C VAL A 978 43.39 -17.76 -0.82
N PHE A 979 43.88 -16.97 -1.77
CA PHE A 979 43.12 -15.86 -2.33
C PHE A 979 42.34 -16.35 -3.55
N TRP A 980 41.04 -16.05 -3.63
CA TRP A 980 40.15 -16.57 -4.66
C TRP A 980 39.16 -15.52 -5.18
N MET A 981 38.80 -15.68 -6.45
CA MET A 981 37.87 -14.84 -7.21
C MET A 981 36.93 -15.74 -8.00
N ILE A 982 35.64 -15.46 -7.91
CA ILE A 982 34.60 -16.11 -8.69
C ILE A 982 34.10 -15.14 -9.77
N ILE A 983 34.13 -15.60 -11.02
CA ILE A 983 33.46 -14.94 -12.13
C ILE A 983 32.21 -15.73 -12.55
N GLY A 984 31.21 -15.01 -13.04
CA GLY A 984 29.96 -15.59 -13.50
C GLY A 984 29.05 -14.54 -14.10
N LYS A 985 27.81 -14.94 -14.42
CA LYS A 985 26.78 -14.03 -14.95
C LYS A 985 25.85 -13.58 -13.81
N PRO A 986 25.85 -12.28 -13.42
CA PRO A 986 25.05 -11.78 -12.29
C PRO A 986 23.58 -12.19 -12.33
N GLN A 987 22.92 -12.10 -13.49
CA GLN A 987 21.51 -12.48 -13.66
C GLN A 987 21.21 -13.98 -13.46
N LYS A 988 22.19 -14.87 -13.62
CA LYS A 988 22.01 -16.33 -13.45
C LYS A 988 22.31 -16.82 -12.03
N LEU A 989 23.20 -16.12 -11.34
CA LEU A 989 23.75 -16.53 -10.04
C LEU A 989 23.15 -15.71 -8.89
N SER A 990 22.45 -14.62 -9.23
CA SER A 990 21.80 -13.63 -8.35
C SER A 990 22.73 -12.98 -7.33
N VAL A 991 24.04 -13.11 -7.52
CA VAL A 991 25.11 -12.54 -6.68
C VAL A 991 26.02 -11.66 -7.54
N PHE A 992 26.40 -10.49 -7.02
CA PHE A 992 27.35 -9.59 -7.70
C PHE A 992 28.08 -8.65 -6.73
N SER A 993 29.39 -8.89 -6.55
CA SER A 993 30.32 -8.10 -5.73
C SER A 993 30.07 -6.60 -5.91
N PRO A 994 29.68 -5.86 -4.84
CA PRO A 994 29.51 -4.41 -4.90
C PRO A 994 30.85 -3.69 -5.11
N SER A 995 31.93 -4.25 -4.55
CA SER A 995 33.25 -3.63 -4.49
C SER A 995 34.01 -3.69 -5.82
N ASN A 996 33.74 -4.69 -6.67
CA ASN A 996 34.51 -4.96 -7.89
C ASN A 996 33.76 -4.69 -9.21
N ARG A 997 32.58 -4.04 -9.18
CA ARG A 997 31.70 -3.86 -10.36
C ARG A 997 32.32 -3.15 -11.56
N ASN A 998 33.30 -2.29 -11.33
CA ASN A 998 33.95 -1.52 -12.38
C ASN A 998 35.01 -2.31 -13.16
N VAL A 999 35.34 -3.54 -12.73
CA VAL A 999 36.34 -4.39 -13.38
C VAL A 999 35.71 -5.09 -14.60
N LEU A 1000 36.26 -4.86 -15.79
CA LEU A 1000 35.82 -5.53 -17.00
C LEU A 1000 36.42 -6.93 -17.08
N VAL A 1001 35.56 -7.95 -17.09
CA VAL A 1001 35.94 -9.36 -17.23
C VAL A 1001 35.73 -9.81 -18.67
N LYS A 1002 36.75 -10.42 -19.27
CA LYS A 1002 36.65 -11.19 -20.51
C LYS A 1002 36.93 -12.66 -20.20
N TYR A 1003 36.08 -13.57 -20.63
CA TYR A 1003 36.20 -15.00 -20.32
C TYR A 1003 36.19 -15.86 -21.59
N VAL A 1004 37.03 -16.90 -21.61
CA VAL A 1004 37.12 -17.88 -22.69
C VAL A 1004 37.31 -19.27 -22.09
N LYS A 1005 36.60 -20.26 -22.64
CA LYS A 1005 36.88 -21.68 -22.44
C LYS A 1005 37.48 -22.28 -23.71
N LYS A 1006 38.57 -23.04 -23.60
CA LYS A 1006 39.23 -23.74 -24.72
C LYS A 1006 39.62 -25.15 -24.28
N SER A 1007 39.17 -26.16 -25.01
CA SER A 1007 39.59 -27.54 -24.79
C SER A 1007 40.89 -27.81 -25.55
N ILE A 1008 41.90 -28.35 -24.85
CA ILE A 1008 43.23 -28.66 -25.40
C ILE A 1008 43.44 -30.17 -25.31
N LYS A 1009 43.84 -30.80 -26.44
CA LYS A 1009 44.25 -32.21 -26.46
C LYS A 1009 45.73 -32.32 -26.11
N LEU A 1010 46.04 -33.06 -25.05
CA LEU A 1010 47.40 -33.26 -24.57
C LEU A 1010 48.19 -34.19 -25.52
N GLN A 1011 49.49 -33.96 -25.61
CA GLN A 1011 50.45 -34.75 -26.38
C GLN A 1011 51.68 -34.98 -25.48
N PRO A 1012 52.19 -36.23 -25.33
CA PRO A 1012 53.19 -36.56 -24.31
C PRO A 1012 54.42 -35.63 -24.30
N ASN A 1013 54.96 -35.34 -25.49
CA ASN A 1013 56.21 -34.59 -25.65
C ASN A 1013 55.99 -33.10 -26.00
N LYS A 1014 54.80 -32.55 -25.77
CA LYS A 1014 54.49 -31.14 -26.05
C LYS A 1014 54.17 -30.41 -24.75
N LEU A 1015 55.03 -29.48 -24.37
CA LEU A 1015 54.84 -28.64 -23.18
C LEU A 1015 54.23 -27.27 -23.53
N ILE A 1016 54.50 -26.74 -24.73
CA ILE A 1016 54.06 -25.40 -25.17
C ILE A 1016 52.82 -25.50 -26.07
N TYR A 1017 51.78 -24.72 -25.77
CA TYR A 1017 50.52 -24.66 -26.51
C TYR A 1017 50.13 -23.23 -26.89
N HIS A 1018 49.79 -23.05 -28.17
CA HIS A 1018 49.23 -21.81 -28.70
C HIS A 1018 47.71 -21.81 -28.55
N VAL A 1019 47.15 -20.78 -27.92
CA VAL A 1019 45.71 -20.67 -27.64
C VAL A 1019 45.15 -19.38 -28.25
N GLU A 1020 44.28 -19.52 -29.26
CA GLU A 1020 43.57 -18.39 -29.86
C GLU A 1020 42.48 -17.83 -28.95
N ILE A 1021 42.45 -16.50 -28.82
CA ILE A 1021 41.48 -15.74 -28.01
C ILE A 1021 40.56 -14.95 -28.96
N PRO A 1022 39.21 -15.02 -28.78
CA PRO A 1022 38.24 -14.47 -29.74
C PRO A 1022 38.07 -12.95 -29.66
N PHE A 1023 38.81 -12.27 -28.79
CA PHE A 1023 38.75 -10.82 -28.55
C PHE A 1023 40.17 -10.27 -28.34
N PRO A 1024 40.38 -8.95 -28.51
CA PRO A 1024 41.72 -8.38 -28.46
C PRO A 1024 42.29 -8.33 -27.03
N LEU A 1025 43.57 -8.71 -26.93
CA LEU A 1025 44.42 -8.49 -25.77
C LEU A 1025 45.04 -7.10 -25.81
N LEU A 1026 45.09 -6.44 -24.65
CA LEU A 1026 45.76 -5.14 -24.49
C LEU A 1026 46.91 -5.25 -23.48
N ARG A 1027 47.91 -4.37 -23.65
CA ARG A 1027 49.04 -4.26 -22.72
C ARG A 1027 48.53 -3.86 -21.33
N ASN A 1028 49.13 -4.43 -20.29
CA ASN A 1028 48.77 -4.25 -18.87
C ASN A 1028 47.39 -4.82 -18.47
N GLU A 1029 46.76 -5.66 -19.29
CA GLU A 1029 45.68 -6.53 -18.79
C GLU A 1029 46.28 -7.68 -17.98
N PHE A 1030 45.53 -8.17 -16.99
CA PHE A 1030 45.91 -9.35 -16.21
C PHE A 1030 45.23 -10.59 -16.79
N ILE A 1031 45.98 -11.70 -16.90
CA ILE A 1031 45.46 -12.99 -17.36
C ILE A 1031 45.56 -14.05 -16.26
N PHE A 1032 44.49 -14.84 -16.13
CA PHE A 1032 44.32 -15.89 -15.13
C PHE A 1032 43.93 -17.18 -15.84
N PHE A 1033 44.54 -18.27 -15.43
CA PHE A 1033 44.29 -19.60 -15.98
C PHE A 1033 43.76 -20.53 -14.90
N ASN A 1034 42.83 -21.40 -15.25
CA ASN A 1034 42.42 -22.53 -14.44
C ASN A 1034 42.13 -23.74 -15.37
N ILE A 1035 42.50 -24.95 -14.95
CA ILE A 1035 42.36 -26.18 -15.73
C ILE A 1035 41.31 -27.08 -15.09
N TYR A 1036 40.42 -27.61 -15.92
CA TYR A 1036 39.56 -28.72 -15.53
C TYR A 1036 39.92 -29.97 -16.35
N SER A 1037 40.49 -30.98 -15.70
CA SER A 1037 40.71 -32.32 -16.29
C SER A 1037 39.56 -33.25 -15.90
N LYS A 1038 38.94 -33.92 -16.88
CA LYS A 1038 37.84 -34.86 -16.63
C LYS A 1038 38.36 -36.30 -16.70
N GLY A 1039 38.31 -37.02 -15.58
CA GLY A 1039 38.64 -38.45 -15.51
C GLY A 1039 40.13 -38.79 -15.36
N PHE A 1040 41.00 -37.80 -15.12
CA PHE A 1040 42.41 -38.01 -14.76
C PHE A 1040 42.95 -36.80 -13.98
N GLU A 1041 44.01 -36.99 -13.21
CA GLU A 1041 44.71 -35.90 -12.52
C GLU A 1041 45.70 -35.19 -13.45
N PHE A 1042 45.80 -33.87 -13.33
CA PHE A 1042 46.73 -33.06 -14.13
C PHE A 1042 47.66 -32.30 -13.20
N ASN A 1043 48.84 -32.87 -12.95
CA ASN A 1043 49.80 -32.37 -11.96
C ASN A 1043 50.90 -31.50 -12.63
N ARG A 1044 50.51 -30.55 -13.51
CA ARG A 1044 51.45 -29.62 -14.19
C ARG A 1044 51.03 -28.17 -13.99
N THR A 1045 51.99 -27.29 -13.76
CA THR A 1045 51.75 -25.85 -13.61
C THR A 1045 51.65 -25.15 -14.96
N ILE A 1046 50.80 -24.12 -15.07
CA ILE A 1046 50.76 -23.22 -16.23
C ILE A 1046 51.70 -22.04 -16.00
N LYS A 1047 52.48 -21.69 -17.02
CA LYS A 1047 53.10 -20.36 -17.13
C LYS A 1047 52.81 -19.73 -18.48
N LEU A 1048 52.48 -18.44 -18.51
CA LEU A 1048 52.46 -17.65 -19.74
C LEU A 1048 53.90 -17.47 -20.24
N ILE A 1049 54.16 -17.79 -21.51
CA ILE A 1049 55.46 -17.55 -22.17
C ILE A 1049 55.41 -16.26 -22.99
N ASN A 1050 54.39 -16.13 -23.83
CA ASN A 1050 54.28 -15.06 -24.81
C ASN A 1050 52.81 -14.78 -25.16
N TRP A 1051 52.52 -13.63 -25.77
CA TRP A 1051 51.18 -13.27 -26.20
C TRP A 1051 51.20 -12.40 -27.46
N THR A 1052 50.10 -12.46 -28.20
CA THR A 1052 49.83 -11.61 -29.36
C THR A 1052 48.49 -10.90 -29.19
N TYR A 1053 48.12 -10.03 -30.14
CA TYR A 1053 46.84 -9.32 -30.12
C TYR A 1053 45.60 -10.25 -29.97
N ASN A 1054 45.69 -11.52 -30.37
CA ASN A 1054 44.56 -12.46 -30.35
C ASN A 1054 44.94 -13.91 -29.97
N SER A 1055 46.07 -14.11 -29.29
CA SER A 1055 46.47 -15.44 -28.79
C SER A 1055 47.50 -15.37 -27.67
N VAL A 1056 47.66 -16.48 -26.94
CA VAL A 1056 48.66 -16.67 -25.89
C VAL A 1056 49.41 -17.99 -26.08
N ASP A 1057 50.69 -18.00 -25.77
CA ASP A 1057 51.53 -19.19 -25.68
C ASP A 1057 51.71 -19.56 -24.20
N ILE A 1058 51.23 -20.74 -23.83
CA ILE A 1058 51.32 -21.27 -22.46
C ILE A 1058 52.25 -22.47 -22.40
N ASN A 1059 53.01 -22.59 -21.31
CA ASN A 1059 53.81 -23.77 -20.98
C ASN A 1059 53.09 -24.59 -19.90
N PHE A 1060 53.13 -25.91 -20.01
CA PHE A 1060 52.85 -26.84 -18.92
C PHE A 1060 54.16 -27.40 -18.39
N THR A 1061 54.56 -27.01 -17.17
CA THR A 1061 55.82 -27.44 -16.54
C THR A 1061 55.61 -28.58 -15.55
N ASN A 1062 56.37 -29.67 -15.73
CA ASN A 1062 56.57 -30.72 -14.74
C ASN A 1062 57.57 -30.22 -13.68
N ASN A 1063 57.22 -30.32 -12.40
CA ASN A 1063 58.01 -29.79 -11.29
C ASN A 1063 58.43 -30.87 -10.28
N TYR A 1064 58.68 -32.11 -10.72
CA TYR A 1064 59.33 -33.11 -9.87
C TYR A 1064 60.86 -32.95 -10.00
N ASP A 1065 61.53 -32.61 -8.89
CA ASP A 1065 63.00 -32.50 -8.83
C ASP A 1065 63.71 -33.88 -8.76
N THR A 1066 62.94 -34.98 -8.67
CA THR A 1066 63.47 -36.36 -8.63
C THR A 1066 63.57 -36.99 -10.02
N GLN A 1067 64.80 -37.30 -10.43
CA GLN A 1067 65.16 -38.02 -11.66
C GLN A 1067 64.67 -39.48 -11.70
N LEU A 1068 63.87 -39.91 -10.71
CA LEU A 1068 63.35 -41.26 -10.50
C LEU A 1068 61.85 -41.42 -10.87
N ASP A 1069 61.10 -40.33 -11.03
CA ASP A 1069 59.66 -40.38 -11.33
C ASP A 1069 59.32 -40.11 -12.81
N ILE A 1070 60.32 -39.81 -13.64
CA ILE A 1070 60.15 -39.48 -15.07
C ILE A 1070 59.53 -40.65 -15.85
N ASP A 1071 59.80 -41.89 -15.44
CA ASP A 1071 59.27 -43.10 -16.10
C ASP A 1071 57.83 -43.46 -15.67
N ASN A 1072 57.23 -42.74 -14.72
CA ASN A 1072 55.92 -43.07 -14.14
C ASN A 1072 54.78 -42.06 -14.40
N ASP A 1073 54.98 -40.99 -15.20
CA ASP A 1073 53.87 -40.14 -15.71
C ASP A 1073 53.07 -40.84 -16.83
N SER A 1074 52.68 -42.10 -16.57
CA SER A 1074 51.78 -42.95 -17.37
C SER A 1074 50.33 -42.42 -17.41
N SER A 1075 50.06 -41.30 -16.73
CA SER A 1075 48.74 -40.69 -16.59
C SER A 1075 48.23 -39.99 -17.86
N ILE A 1076 49.14 -39.54 -18.74
CA ILE A 1076 48.81 -38.77 -19.94
C ILE A 1076 48.80 -39.65 -21.20
N ASN A 1077 47.72 -40.42 -21.34
CA ASN A 1077 47.43 -41.11 -22.59
C ASN A 1077 47.26 -40.12 -23.75
N SER A 1078 47.70 -40.53 -24.96
CA SER A 1078 47.62 -39.75 -26.20
C SER A 1078 46.17 -39.58 -26.69
N GLY A 1079 45.41 -38.76 -25.99
CA GLY A 1079 43.95 -38.77 -26.03
C GLY A 1079 43.33 -37.78 -25.06
N ASN A 1080 43.96 -37.59 -23.88
CA ASN A 1080 43.44 -36.78 -22.79
C ASN A 1080 43.15 -35.33 -23.23
N ILE A 1081 41.97 -34.84 -22.85
CA ILE A 1081 41.50 -33.46 -23.13
C ILE A 1081 41.39 -32.72 -21.80
N ILE A 1082 41.98 -31.54 -21.73
CA ILE A 1082 41.79 -30.59 -20.63
C ILE A 1082 40.94 -29.41 -21.09
N ASP A 1083 40.10 -28.89 -20.20
CA ASP A 1083 39.36 -27.66 -20.40
C ASP A 1083 40.11 -26.50 -19.73
N LEU A 1084 40.76 -25.66 -20.53
CA LEU A 1084 41.41 -24.44 -20.09
C LEU A 1084 40.39 -23.29 -20.02
N ASN A 1085 40.19 -22.78 -18.81
CA ASN A 1085 39.42 -21.57 -18.56
C ASN A 1085 40.40 -20.39 -18.44
N ILE A 1086 40.18 -19.37 -19.25
CA ILE A 1086 40.97 -18.14 -19.30
C ILE A 1086 40.07 -16.98 -18.87
N CYS A 1087 40.47 -16.29 -17.80
CA CYS A 1087 39.89 -15.01 -17.40
C CYS A 1087 40.91 -13.90 -17.68
N ILE A 1088 40.44 -12.78 -18.22
CA ILE A 1088 41.25 -11.58 -18.48
C ILE A 1088 40.54 -10.39 -17.86
N LEU A 1089 41.26 -9.63 -17.03
CA LEU A 1089 40.75 -8.46 -16.35
C LEU A 1089 41.38 -7.19 -16.92
N SER A 1090 40.53 -6.30 -17.44
CA SER A 1090 40.90 -4.94 -17.84
C SER A 1090 40.52 -3.99 -16.71
N SER A 1091 41.44 -3.77 -15.76
CA SER A 1091 41.24 -2.87 -14.63
C SER A 1091 42.13 -1.63 -14.72
N TYR A 1092 41.59 -0.48 -14.32
CA TYR A 1092 42.37 0.74 -14.08
C TYR A 1092 42.99 0.75 -12.67
N ASN A 1093 42.45 -0.06 -11.75
CA ASN A 1093 42.97 -0.26 -10.39
C ASN A 1093 43.75 -1.58 -10.35
N VAL A 1094 44.93 -1.57 -9.74
CA VAL A 1094 45.83 -2.75 -9.66
C VAL A 1094 45.31 -3.81 -8.68
N ASN A 1095 44.39 -3.46 -7.79
CA ASN A 1095 43.91 -4.33 -6.71
C ASN A 1095 42.42 -4.70 -6.88
N LEU A 1096 42.05 -5.90 -6.43
CA LEU A 1096 40.67 -6.29 -6.14
C LEU A 1096 40.35 -6.01 -4.68
N LYS A 1097 39.12 -5.58 -4.39
CA LYS A 1097 38.62 -5.45 -3.01
C LYS A 1097 38.04 -6.77 -2.56
N ILE A 1098 38.36 -7.21 -1.35
CA ILE A 1098 37.85 -8.47 -0.80
C ILE A 1098 36.41 -8.25 -0.30
N ASP A 1099 35.44 -9.04 -0.79
CA ASP A 1099 34.06 -8.92 -0.33
C ASP A 1099 33.95 -9.31 1.16
N ASN A 1100 33.25 -8.47 1.94
CA ASN A 1100 33.12 -8.55 3.40
C ASN A 1100 34.40 -8.27 4.23
N ARG A 1101 35.45 -7.65 3.63
CA ARG A 1101 36.61 -7.09 4.36
C ARG A 1101 36.97 -5.71 3.81
N GLU A 1102 37.78 -4.95 4.55
CA GLU A 1102 38.38 -3.70 4.05
C GLU A 1102 39.68 -3.93 3.26
N GLU A 1103 40.16 -5.17 3.24
CA GLU A 1103 41.40 -5.60 2.58
C GLU A 1103 41.31 -5.47 1.04
N GLU A 1104 42.40 -5.01 0.42
CA GLU A 1104 42.61 -5.06 -1.02
C GLU A 1104 43.74 -6.04 -1.36
N CYS A 1105 43.57 -6.81 -2.44
CA CYS A 1105 44.57 -7.76 -2.92
C CYS A 1105 45.06 -7.38 -4.33
N PRO A 1106 46.37 -7.13 -4.52
CA PRO A 1106 46.97 -6.87 -5.82
C PRO A 1106 46.78 -8.01 -6.82
N LEU A 1107 46.35 -7.68 -8.04
CA LEU A 1107 46.01 -8.66 -9.10
C LEU A 1107 47.20 -9.53 -9.55
N ASN A 1108 48.44 -9.04 -9.38
CA ASN A 1108 49.67 -9.79 -9.67
C ASN A 1108 49.91 -10.96 -8.70
N LEU A 1109 49.21 -11.03 -7.57
CA LEU A 1109 49.29 -12.16 -6.65
C LEU A 1109 48.52 -13.39 -7.16
N MET A 1110 47.60 -13.21 -8.10
CA MET A 1110 46.85 -14.29 -8.75
C MET A 1110 47.36 -14.57 -10.17
N GLY A 1111 47.46 -13.53 -11.01
CA GLY A 1111 47.60 -13.67 -12.47
C GLY A 1111 48.82 -12.96 -13.04
N ASP A 1112 49.10 -13.25 -14.31
CA ASP A 1112 50.26 -12.73 -15.01
C ASP A 1112 49.90 -11.41 -15.72
N ILE A 1113 50.82 -10.44 -15.73
CA ILE A 1113 50.61 -9.14 -16.41
C ILE A 1113 51.07 -9.24 -17.86
N LEU A 1114 50.21 -8.83 -18.80
CA LEU A 1114 50.58 -8.72 -20.23
C LEU A 1114 51.53 -7.53 -20.48
N GLN A 1115 52.81 -7.72 -20.17
CA GLN A 1115 53.90 -6.81 -20.49
C GLN A 1115 54.53 -7.13 -21.86
N ILE A 1116 55.33 -6.22 -22.42
CA ILE A 1116 55.99 -6.38 -23.73
C ILE A 1116 57.48 -6.63 -23.55
N GLN A 1117 58.01 -7.70 -24.16
CA GLN A 1117 59.33 -7.84 -24.81
C GLN A 1117 59.47 -9.30 -25.32
N GLY A 1118 59.99 -9.61 -26.50
CA GLY A 1118 60.33 -8.77 -27.66
C GLY A 1118 61.17 -9.53 -28.68
N GLN A 1119 60.66 -9.76 -29.90
CA GLN A 1119 61.48 -9.99 -31.11
C GLN A 1119 60.68 -9.70 -32.40
N ASP A 1120 61.44 -9.55 -33.49
CA ASP A 1120 61.24 -8.60 -34.58
C ASP A 1120 59.98 -8.59 -35.46
N ARG A 1121 59.83 -7.42 -36.10
CA ARG A 1121 58.91 -7.14 -37.21
C ARG A 1121 59.20 -8.01 -38.43
N THR A 1122 58.30 -8.94 -38.79
CA THR A 1122 58.01 -9.20 -40.22
C THR A 1122 56.51 -9.38 -40.49
N PRO A 1123 55.91 -8.58 -41.40
CA PRO A 1123 54.49 -8.73 -41.75
C PRO A 1123 54.31 -9.77 -42.86
N PHE A 1124 54.29 -11.07 -42.51
CA PHE A 1124 54.15 -12.12 -43.53
C PHE A 1124 52.70 -12.30 -44.04
N LYS A 1125 52.51 -11.83 -45.29
CA LYS A 1125 51.55 -12.26 -46.32
C LYS A 1125 50.07 -12.46 -45.91
N LYS A 1126 49.24 -11.50 -46.33
CA LYS A 1126 47.78 -11.68 -46.50
C LYS A 1126 47.46 -12.81 -47.48
N GLY A 1127 47.13 -13.99 -46.96
CA GLY A 1127 46.29 -14.97 -47.66
C GLY A 1127 44.89 -14.40 -47.91
N LYS A 1128 44.31 -14.67 -49.07
CA LYS A 1128 43.02 -14.11 -49.50
C LYS A 1128 41.86 -14.74 -48.71
N TYR A 1129 41.19 -13.97 -47.83
CA TYR A 1129 39.72 -13.91 -47.69
C TYR A 1129 39.35 -12.65 -46.86
N SER A 1130 38.11 -12.14 -46.99
CA SER A 1130 37.59 -10.88 -46.39
C SER A 1130 37.95 -9.52 -47.04
N ARG A 1131 38.19 -9.46 -48.35
CA ARG A 1131 37.95 -8.22 -49.14
C ARG A 1131 36.45 -8.06 -49.47
N ARG A 1132 35.62 -7.89 -48.44
CA ARG A 1132 34.25 -7.33 -48.42
C ARG A 1132 33.96 -6.90 -46.96
N VAL A 1133 32.97 -6.03 -46.71
CA VAL A 1133 32.66 -5.40 -45.38
C VAL A 1133 33.56 -4.22 -44.92
N ARG A 1134 34.88 -4.18 -45.19
CA ARG A 1134 35.70 -2.99 -44.82
C ARG A 1134 35.55 -1.75 -45.74
N ILE A 1135 34.68 -1.83 -46.75
CA ILE A 1135 34.18 -0.70 -47.55
C ILE A 1135 32.67 -0.56 -47.31
N ILE A 1136 32.29 0.12 -46.22
CA ILE A 1136 30.96 0.74 -45.99
C ILE A 1136 31.04 1.71 -44.80
N ARG A 1137 31.75 1.34 -43.71
CA ARG A 1137 31.88 2.22 -42.52
C ARG A 1137 32.79 3.44 -42.69
N ARG A 1138 33.69 3.49 -43.68
CA ARG A 1138 34.49 4.70 -44.02
C ARG A 1138 33.79 5.73 -44.93
N ARG A 1139 32.57 5.47 -45.43
CA ARG A 1139 31.78 6.45 -46.22
C ARG A 1139 30.71 7.24 -45.44
N ARG A 1140 30.51 6.98 -44.14
CA ARG A 1140 29.56 7.74 -43.29
C ARG A 1140 30.19 8.73 -42.30
N LEU A 1141 31.47 8.59 -41.93
CA LEU A 1141 32.12 9.54 -41.00
C LEU A 1141 32.66 10.82 -41.68
N VAL A 1142 32.94 10.79 -42.98
CA VAL A 1142 33.46 11.95 -43.75
C VAL A 1142 32.33 12.86 -44.28
N ARG A 1143 31.06 12.60 -43.88
CA ARG A 1143 29.87 13.35 -44.34
C ARG A 1143 29.09 14.08 -43.24
N ARG A 1144 29.67 14.26 -42.04
CA ARG A 1144 29.11 15.10 -40.95
C ARG A 1144 30.04 16.17 -40.37
N ILE A 1145 31.29 16.25 -40.83
CA ILE A 1145 32.21 17.39 -40.51
C ILE A 1145 32.21 18.46 -41.63
N ARG A 1146 31.54 18.19 -42.76
CA ARG A 1146 31.11 19.21 -43.73
C ARG A 1146 29.58 19.31 -43.74
N MET A 1147 29.03 20.20 -42.91
CA MET A 1147 27.81 21.01 -43.12
C MET A 1147 27.35 21.66 -41.80
N ARG A 1148 28.14 22.62 -41.31
CA ARG A 1148 27.69 23.76 -40.50
C ARG A 1148 28.43 25.00 -41.01
N SER A 1149 27.93 25.60 -42.09
CA SER A 1149 28.18 26.99 -42.54
C SER A 1149 27.85 27.16 -44.04
N THR A 1150 26.59 27.50 -44.34
CA THR A 1150 26.19 28.45 -45.42
C THR A 1150 24.67 28.46 -45.54
N ASN A 1151 24.01 29.36 -44.81
CA ASN A 1151 23.01 30.24 -45.40
C ASN A 1151 22.84 31.48 -44.53
N ARG A 1152 22.88 32.65 -45.17
CA ARG A 1152 22.75 33.97 -44.54
C ARG A 1152 21.27 34.31 -44.35
N PRO A 1153 20.88 35.00 -43.28
CA PRO A 1153 19.78 35.96 -43.31
C PRO A 1153 20.31 37.37 -43.63
N MET A 1154 19.56 38.19 -44.36
CA MET A 1154 19.85 39.63 -44.50
C MET A 1154 18.63 40.41 -45.01
N ARG A 1155 18.43 41.62 -44.46
CA ARG A 1155 17.30 42.56 -44.63
C ARG A 1155 15.97 42.09 -44.00
N ASN A 1156 15.26 42.87 -43.19
CA ASN A 1156 15.39 44.24 -42.63
C ASN A 1156 14.76 44.20 -41.20
N ARG A 1157 14.85 45.13 -40.25
CA ARG A 1157 15.13 46.59 -40.23
C ARG A 1157 15.35 47.01 -38.75
N SER A 1158 16.24 47.98 -38.46
CA SER A 1158 16.26 48.87 -37.24
C SER A 1158 16.22 48.24 -35.81
N LEU A 1159 16.74 48.84 -34.73
CA LEU A 1159 17.30 50.19 -34.49
C LEU A 1159 18.39 50.10 -33.39
N HIS A 1160 19.16 51.18 -33.22
CA HIS A 1160 20.34 51.32 -32.35
C HIS A 1160 20.08 51.40 -30.82
N ARG A 1161 21.18 51.18 -30.05
CA ARG A 1161 21.53 51.68 -28.69
C ARG A 1161 20.91 50.92 -27.48
N HIS A 1162 21.54 50.82 -26.30
CA HIS A 1162 22.79 51.40 -25.76
C HIS A 1162 23.47 50.46 -24.71
N LEU A 1163 24.80 50.61 -24.54
CA LEU A 1163 25.61 50.56 -23.30
C LEU A 1163 25.44 49.46 -22.20
N THR A 1164 26.51 48.65 -22.06
CA THR A 1164 27.24 48.30 -20.82
C THR A 1164 26.51 47.99 -19.49
N ALA A 1165 26.48 46.70 -19.13
CA ALA A 1165 26.77 46.02 -17.83
C ALA A 1165 26.14 46.52 -16.50
N PRO A 1166 26.12 45.68 -15.42
CA PRO A 1166 26.25 44.21 -15.29
C PRO A 1166 24.86 43.55 -15.02
N TYR A 1167 24.65 42.24 -14.99
CA TYR A 1167 25.44 41.08 -14.54
C TYR A 1167 25.28 39.87 -15.48
#